data_AF-A0A950WJH1-F1
#
_entry.id   AF-A0A950WJH1-F1
#
_cell.length_a   1.000
_cell.length_b   1.000
_cell.length_c   1.000
_cell.angle_alpha   90.00
_cell.angle_beta   90.00
_cell.angle_gamma   90.00
#
_symmetry.space_group_name_H-M   'P 1'
#
loop_
_entity.id
_entity.type
_entity.pdbx_description
1 polymer ?
#
loop_
_entity_poly.entity_id
_entity_poly.type
_entity_poly.pdbx_seq_one_letter_code
_entity_poly.pdbx_strand_id
1 'polypeptide(L)'
;MNPTELRACLQAAAQGDGARKQLTISDKTLNDPRVSAMLSHYYHTDPLVIQGAQILPAQNGSADVTVQGTASFLNVENVSVTATFQTAPDGVQAVLRYRLPPTWKFSQSFPDLPASFDFSAPLDSPKKSYLDLLTITNPTFVVATAAHMDAEFQTSLDAGLNFIATMRLNGTLGSIERALTHVESLPLCGPILLPPATPGAASATPTGPVVRGAYPWPLTGINLKATVDTGLGLGPLKLEKLALKLYSPMTSEWLAQFPDYPPGMFVGGTLGVGKNVTMDVFAESVLGGDDTLTFSGTFQGLDLPSLSNIADLVGADDLAKQLEPQFKDLGKLSIESVSVNVTPSTKSVDAVSLVVGMNGKKWSALDNMLEVDGLSAKFIVTSPFNSSRKVSGFVLGQFEIDQLPMNVVATLPDFSITADVRPDHPLPLKSLVQKYLPAAPPVGDLTVDDLYLTAQPGQSLSIGARMADAPNPWVIDLGKGKLAISDVQIQVEYAKGAGTTGTVGGKLKLGDANLDVLCKVPGDFCLTGQLPSVSIKTLVEDLCDNHIPWPAGFDITLPASQIRIEKQAGDYTFLLGVHLDDFGDLAFKVARVDGHWGCAAGFSLPQGWKLSKINPALAALDNSFQFNTMLLVASSMHDSGFTFPDLAGFNDPAIKSTKIALPPSAQGVVPGLNFFTEMELGGHKDLELIKKMLKVSNANVDVVVQIGENPSNSLLMASLNGRFNDAVDFTGALRVMLNNGDLSVGALGQVRVNVHDQPLTFTGELDVEENGAILAATMQGVWKDAFGVPSLSLADLALELGITWELDPTIGIAGTIAVNGFEGSAAILFDSVDPKQTVLAGSMSDLSLRDVVDTFAGKGAAIPQEIEDALSRIALKGIPLCTIPATHAADLDKGTMTPAVQEALGATGKLTVPTNPQDVMLVVGKPGERWFLTDRTNLKHYAIVKQGDHLQVSMEVQLYIARSDAMIGQLHYPQGFRLAGALECFDLNGSVLIDVNANHGIVVDGTISRIEAGEYFRLTGHAGQGDPVVSVATYDSPSSKYPGPHCFFSGAATLLGFTSDLDLKLNRSGLEFDVSAKLFNVFEADLHAQCPFQNFATSDFAIGASMKNDLFQFLKTQGTAAIQQATT
;
A
#
# COMPACT_ATOMS: atom_id res chain seq x y z
N MET A 1 32.73 6.27 86.27
CA MET A 1 32.03 6.48 87.56
C MET A 1 32.28 5.25 88.40
N ASN A 2 32.74 5.36 89.65
CA ASN A 2 32.89 4.20 90.54
C ASN A 2 31.55 3.86 91.25
N PRO A 3 31.40 2.67 91.87
CA PRO A 3 30.13 2.27 92.49
C PRO A 3 29.59 3.23 93.57
N THR A 4 30.49 3.89 94.31
CA THR A 4 30.13 4.88 95.34
C THR A 4 29.59 6.17 94.71
N GLU A 5 30.22 6.64 93.64
CA GLU A 5 29.77 7.79 92.84
C GLU A 5 28.42 7.51 92.16
N LEU A 6 28.23 6.31 91.60
CA LEU A 6 26.98 5.89 90.98
C LEU A 6 25.83 5.91 91.97
N ARG A 7 26.06 5.38 93.17
CA ARG A 7 25.07 5.40 94.25
C ARG A 7 24.76 6.83 94.71
N ALA A 8 25.78 7.66 94.89
CA ALA A 8 25.60 9.06 95.28
C ALA A 8 24.83 9.85 94.21
N CYS A 9 25.09 9.59 92.93
CA CYS A 9 24.41 10.24 91.81
C CYS A 9 22.91 9.89 91.77
N LEU A 10 22.59 8.60 91.91
CA LEU A 10 21.20 8.13 91.99
C LEU A 10 20.49 8.63 93.26
N GLN A 11 21.19 8.75 94.39
CA GLN A 11 20.64 9.34 95.61
C GLN A 11 20.34 10.83 95.45
N ALA A 12 21.24 11.59 94.81
CA ALA A 12 21.05 13.02 94.55
C ALA A 12 19.91 13.30 93.56
N ALA A 13 19.69 12.39 92.61
CA ALA A 13 18.61 12.48 91.64
C ALA A 13 17.23 12.07 92.19
N ALA A 14 17.17 11.49 93.40
CA ALA A 14 15.92 11.15 94.06
C ALA A 14 15.41 12.33 94.92
N GLN A 15 14.29 12.94 94.53
CA GLN A 15 13.70 14.11 95.20
C GLN A 15 12.39 13.74 95.93
N GLY A 16 12.10 14.36 97.08
CA GLY A 16 10.89 14.11 97.89
C GLY A 16 11.10 13.15 99.08
N ASP A 17 10.06 12.99 99.93
CA ASP A 17 10.08 12.14 101.14
C ASP A 17 8.97 11.06 101.10
N GLY A 18 9.26 9.88 101.64
CA GLY A 18 8.36 8.73 101.73
C GLY A 18 7.71 8.34 100.40
N ALA A 19 6.37 8.26 100.38
CA ALA A 19 5.59 7.89 99.19
C ALA A 19 5.62 8.93 98.04
N ARG A 20 6.19 10.12 98.26
CA ARG A 20 6.40 11.16 97.24
C ARG A 20 7.82 11.19 96.69
N LYS A 21 8.67 10.23 97.08
CA LYS A 21 10.04 10.16 96.60
C LYS A 21 10.09 9.71 95.14
N GLN A 22 10.61 10.56 94.28
CA GLN A 22 10.68 10.35 92.84
C GLN A 22 12.14 10.34 92.39
N LEU A 23 12.56 9.31 91.66
CA LEU A 23 13.87 9.26 90.99
C LEU A 23 13.69 9.52 89.50
N THR A 24 14.39 10.53 88.99
CA THR A 24 14.38 10.89 87.57
C THR A 24 15.75 10.65 86.94
N ILE A 25 15.81 9.70 86.01
CA ILE A 25 17.02 9.33 85.27
C ILE A 25 16.94 9.92 83.87
N SER A 26 17.91 10.75 83.54
CA SER A 26 18.07 11.41 82.23
C SER A 26 19.55 11.38 81.82
N ASP A 27 19.85 11.86 80.62
CA ASP A 27 21.23 12.08 80.15
C ASP A 27 22.03 12.99 81.10
N LYS A 28 21.35 13.89 81.81
CA LYS A 28 21.97 14.75 82.82
C LYS A 28 22.22 14.05 84.16
N THR A 29 21.52 12.95 84.42
CA THR A 29 21.57 12.24 85.71
C THR A 29 22.72 11.25 85.79
N LEU A 30 22.93 10.43 84.76
CA LEU A 30 23.99 9.40 84.78
C LEU A 30 25.13 9.68 83.78
N ASN A 31 24.95 10.66 82.86
CA ASN A 31 25.91 11.07 81.84
C ASN A 31 26.72 9.91 81.24
N ASP A 32 26.01 8.88 80.80
CA ASP A 32 26.58 7.65 80.26
C ASP A 32 25.96 7.34 78.89
N PRO A 33 26.76 7.16 77.82
CA PRO A 33 26.26 6.95 76.48
C PRO A 33 25.30 5.76 76.33
N ARG A 34 25.43 4.70 77.15
CA ARG A 34 24.56 3.52 77.09
C ARG A 34 23.19 3.80 77.69
N VAL A 35 23.18 4.50 78.82
CA VAL A 35 21.94 4.94 79.46
C VAL A 35 21.22 5.94 78.55
N SER A 36 21.97 6.87 77.93
CA SER A 36 21.41 7.80 76.95
C SER A 36 20.82 7.12 75.72
N ALA A 37 21.52 6.13 75.15
CA ALA A 37 21.01 5.34 74.04
C ALA A 37 19.73 4.56 74.43
N MET A 38 19.71 3.96 75.62
CA MET A 38 18.54 3.25 76.15
C MET A 38 17.33 4.18 76.34
N LEU A 39 17.53 5.38 76.91
CA LEU A 39 16.49 6.39 77.08
C LEU A 39 15.97 6.91 75.74
N SER A 40 16.88 7.21 74.81
CA SER A 40 16.51 7.65 73.46
C SER A 40 15.70 6.61 72.70
N HIS A 41 16.06 5.32 72.82
CA HIS A 41 15.47 4.27 72.00
C HIS A 41 14.18 3.70 72.60
N TYR A 42 14.07 3.53 73.92
CA TYR A 42 12.92 2.87 74.57
C TYR A 42 12.01 3.81 75.36
N TYR A 43 12.47 5.04 75.63
CA TYR A 43 11.70 6.05 76.38
C TYR A 43 11.47 7.33 75.57
N HIS A 44 11.70 7.31 74.25
CA HIS A 44 11.51 8.47 73.36
C HIS A 44 12.20 9.76 73.83
N THR A 45 13.39 9.64 74.45
CA THR A 45 14.15 10.73 75.09
C THR A 45 13.52 11.33 76.36
N ASP A 46 12.36 10.85 76.78
CA ASP A 46 11.79 11.21 78.07
C ASP A 46 12.65 10.64 79.21
N PRO A 47 12.80 11.38 80.31
CA PRO A 47 13.51 10.87 81.46
C PRO A 47 12.73 9.71 82.09
N LEU A 48 13.42 8.65 82.47
CA LEU A 48 12.85 7.57 83.24
C LEU A 48 12.48 8.08 84.64
N VAL A 49 11.20 7.98 84.99
CA VAL A 49 10.68 8.40 86.29
C VAL A 49 10.24 7.19 87.10
N ILE A 50 10.88 6.96 88.24
CA ILE A 50 10.49 5.95 89.23
C ILE A 50 9.83 6.66 90.42
N GLN A 51 8.53 6.43 90.60
CA GLN A 51 7.72 6.92 91.71
C GLN A 51 7.87 6.00 92.93
N GLY A 52 7.84 6.58 94.12
CA GLY A 52 8.10 5.86 95.38
C GLY A 52 9.48 5.21 95.43
N ALA A 53 10.48 5.80 94.77
CA ALA A 53 11.79 5.19 94.56
C ALA A 53 12.54 4.90 95.87
N GLN A 54 12.80 3.62 96.11
CA GLN A 54 13.58 3.10 97.23
C GLN A 54 14.89 2.53 96.71
N ILE A 55 16.00 3.22 97.00
CA ILE A 55 17.34 2.71 96.76
C ILE A 55 17.66 1.72 97.88
N LEU A 56 17.78 0.44 97.55
CA LEU A 56 18.00 -0.62 98.53
C LEU A 56 19.40 -0.48 99.17
N PRO A 57 19.63 -0.97 100.40
CA PRO A 57 20.98 -1.03 100.99
C PRO A 57 21.92 -1.88 100.14
N ALA A 58 23.22 -1.60 100.19
CA ALA A 58 24.21 -2.44 99.52
C ALA A 58 24.20 -3.81 100.18
N GLN A 59 23.91 -4.87 99.41
CA GLN A 59 24.09 -6.22 99.92
C GLN A 59 25.58 -6.52 100.01
N ASN A 60 26.02 -7.16 101.10
CA ASN A 60 27.43 -7.42 101.44
C ASN A 60 28.26 -7.84 100.21
N GLY A 61 29.08 -6.93 99.69
CA GLY A 61 30.02 -7.18 98.58
C GLY A 61 29.49 -6.94 97.16
N SER A 62 28.21 -6.59 96.95
CA SER A 62 27.69 -6.22 95.63
C SER A 62 28.03 -4.77 95.29
N ALA A 63 28.60 -4.56 94.09
CA ALA A 63 28.85 -3.24 93.50
C ALA A 63 27.59 -2.65 92.82
N ASP A 64 26.46 -3.34 92.92
CA ASP A 64 25.23 -2.99 92.22
C ASP A 64 24.40 -2.02 93.06
N VAL A 65 23.76 -1.08 92.38
CA VAL A 65 22.79 -0.15 92.97
C VAL A 65 21.41 -0.54 92.47
N THR A 66 20.62 -1.15 93.35
CA THR A 66 19.22 -1.53 93.05
C THR A 66 18.24 -0.49 93.57
N VAL A 67 17.33 -0.07 92.69
CA VAL A 67 16.23 0.85 92.99
C VAL A 67 14.90 0.16 92.70
N GLN A 68 13.98 0.21 93.65
CA GLN A 68 12.62 -0.30 93.50
C GLN A 68 11.61 0.84 93.57
N GLY A 69 10.52 0.71 92.84
CA GLY A 69 9.41 1.67 92.88
C GLY A 69 8.36 1.30 91.84
N THR A 70 7.59 2.30 91.41
CA THR A 70 6.65 2.14 90.30
C THR A 70 6.98 3.12 89.17
N ALA A 71 6.77 2.69 87.93
CA ALA A 71 6.98 3.53 86.75
C ALA A 71 5.95 3.17 85.68
N SER A 72 5.63 4.15 84.83
CA SER A 72 4.84 3.88 83.63
C SER A 72 5.80 3.47 82.51
N PHE A 73 5.49 2.37 81.83
CA PHE A 73 6.31 1.87 80.72
C PHE A 73 5.44 1.17 79.69
N LEU A 74 5.63 1.51 78.40
CA LEU A 74 4.89 0.96 77.26
C LEU A 74 3.38 0.85 77.54
N ASN A 75 2.73 1.99 77.76
CA ASN A 75 1.28 2.14 78.02
C ASN A 75 0.73 1.42 79.27
N VAL A 76 1.58 0.87 80.14
CA VAL A 76 1.15 0.31 81.42
C VAL A 76 1.57 1.27 82.54
N GLU A 77 0.59 1.79 83.26
CA GLU A 77 0.82 2.75 84.35
C GLU A 77 1.13 2.05 85.68
N ASN A 78 1.93 2.72 86.53
CA ASN A 78 2.22 2.29 87.91
C ASN A 78 2.77 0.85 88.03
N VAL A 79 3.57 0.41 87.07
CA VAL A 79 4.17 -0.94 87.04
C VAL A 79 5.31 -1.02 88.03
N SER A 80 5.38 -2.11 88.79
CA SER A 80 6.51 -2.38 89.69
C SER A 80 7.80 -2.48 88.87
N VAL A 81 8.74 -1.57 89.12
CA VAL A 81 10.06 -1.56 88.47
C VAL A 81 11.16 -1.86 89.48
N THR A 82 12.08 -2.73 89.10
CA THR A 82 13.37 -2.92 89.78
C THR A 82 14.48 -2.56 88.79
N ALA A 83 15.17 -1.45 89.04
CA ALA A 83 16.29 -0.99 88.23
C ALA A 83 17.61 -1.29 88.96
N THR A 84 18.48 -2.06 88.34
CA THR A 84 19.82 -2.39 88.86
C THR A 84 20.87 -1.73 87.99
N PHE A 85 21.77 -0.98 88.61
CA PHE A 85 22.87 -0.29 87.94
C PHE A 85 24.21 -0.83 88.45
N GLN A 86 25.11 -1.14 87.53
CA GLN A 86 26.45 -1.64 87.82
C GLN A 86 27.49 -0.83 87.04
N THR A 87 28.64 -0.56 87.66
CA THR A 87 29.78 0.01 86.95
C THR A 87 30.48 -1.07 86.13
N ALA A 88 30.62 -0.87 84.82
CA ALA A 88 31.39 -1.73 83.93
C ALA A 88 32.54 -0.94 83.26
N PRO A 89 33.56 -1.61 82.67
CA PRO A 89 34.71 -0.94 82.04
C PRO A 89 34.33 0.02 80.90
N ASP A 90 33.15 -0.17 80.32
CA ASP A 90 32.63 0.45 79.11
C ASP A 90 31.39 1.33 79.39
N GLY A 91 31.14 1.66 80.66
CA GLY A 91 30.06 2.55 81.10
C GLY A 91 29.21 1.98 82.23
N VAL A 92 28.06 2.58 82.47
CA VAL A 92 27.05 2.09 83.42
C VAL A 92 26.21 1.03 82.72
N GLN A 93 26.22 -0.20 83.25
CA GLN A 93 25.26 -1.21 82.87
C GLN A 93 23.98 -1.03 83.68
N ALA A 94 22.84 -0.96 83.00
CA ALA A 94 21.53 -0.85 83.61
C ALA A 94 20.65 -2.03 83.19
N VAL A 95 19.94 -2.61 84.15
CA VAL A 95 18.90 -3.62 83.93
C VAL A 95 17.63 -3.17 84.64
N LEU A 96 16.57 -2.92 83.89
CA LEU A 96 15.28 -2.46 84.39
C LEU A 96 14.23 -3.53 84.17
N ARG A 97 13.72 -4.08 85.28
CA ARG A 97 12.72 -5.15 85.29
C ARG A 97 11.36 -4.58 85.66
N TYR A 98 10.44 -4.56 84.72
CA TYR A 98 9.05 -4.13 84.88
C TYR A 98 8.15 -5.35 85.02
N ARG A 99 7.66 -5.63 86.23
CA ARG A 99 6.76 -6.75 86.50
C ARG A 99 5.32 -6.36 86.23
N LEU A 100 4.75 -6.92 85.17
CA LEU A 100 3.43 -6.59 84.66
C LEU A 100 2.34 -7.32 85.48
N PRO A 101 1.12 -6.77 85.58
CA PRO A 101 0.04 -7.43 86.29
C PRO A 101 -0.36 -8.74 85.61
N PRO A 102 -0.89 -9.75 86.35
CA PRO A 102 -1.29 -11.03 85.77
C PRO A 102 -2.38 -10.94 84.68
N THR A 103 -3.15 -9.84 84.65
CA THR A 103 -4.20 -9.54 83.65
C THR A 103 -3.67 -8.80 82.42
N TRP A 104 -2.37 -8.53 82.36
CA TRP A 104 -1.74 -7.84 81.25
C TRP A 104 -1.80 -8.65 79.95
N LYS A 105 -1.86 -7.94 78.83
CA LYS A 105 -1.85 -8.50 77.47
C LYS A 105 -0.91 -7.70 76.59
N PHE A 106 -0.35 -8.32 75.55
CA PHE A 106 0.57 -7.66 74.63
C PHE A 106 -0.07 -6.43 73.96
N SER A 107 -1.35 -6.49 73.61
CA SER A 107 -2.10 -5.35 73.06
C SER A 107 -2.22 -4.14 73.99
N GLN A 108 -2.03 -4.30 75.31
CA GLN A 108 -2.00 -3.15 76.21
C GLN A 108 -0.74 -2.31 75.99
N SER A 109 0.39 -2.94 75.72
CA SER A 109 1.66 -2.26 75.46
C SER A 109 1.86 -1.92 73.98
N PHE A 110 1.28 -2.71 73.09
CA PHE A 110 1.36 -2.55 71.64
C PHE A 110 -0.06 -2.57 71.05
N PRO A 111 -0.82 -1.47 71.09
CA PRO A 111 -2.24 -1.46 70.73
C PRO A 111 -2.53 -1.80 69.26
N ASP A 112 -1.58 -1.53 68.36
CA ASP A 112 -1.74 -1.72 66.91
C ASP A 112 -1.24 -3.07 66.39
N LEU A 113 -1.03 -4.05 67.29
CA LEU A 113 -0.59 -5.40 66.91
C LEU A 113 -1.51 -5.98 65.82
N PRO A 114 -0.93 -6.58 64.76
CA PRO A 114 -1.74 -7.19 63.73
C PRO A 114 -2.59 -8.33 64.28
N ALA A 115 -3.83 -8.37 63.83
CA ALA A 115 -4.76 -9.41 64.20
C ALA A 115 -4.41 -10.74 63.50
N SER A 116 -4.61 -11.85 64.20
CA SER A 116 -4.37 -13.21 63.69
C SER A 116 -5.68 -13.95 63.52
N PHE A 117 -5.71 -14.90 62.60
CA PHE A 117 -6.87 -15.75 62.40
C PHE A 117 -6.82 -16.93 63.38
N ASP A 118 -7.92 -17.18 64.10
CA ASP A 118 -8.08 -18.32 65.00
C ASP A 118 -9.18 -19.25 64.45
N PHE A 119 -8.77 -20.41 63.92
CA PHE A 119 -9.69 -21.39 63.33
C PHE A 119 -10.46 -22.20 64.38
N SER A 120 -10.15 -22.04 65.68
CA SER A 120 -10.93 -22.64 66.77
C SER A 120 -12.16 -21.81 67.16
N ALA A 121 -12.22 -20.56 66.71
CA ALA A 121 -13.33 -19.64 66.93
C ALA A 121 -14.22 -19.50 65.67
N PRO A 122 -15.51 -19.14 65.80
CA PRO A 122 -16.35 -18.76 64.67
C PRO A 122 -15.70 -17.67 63.80
N LEU A 123 -15.79 -17.79 62.46
CA LEU A 123 -15.09 -16.91 61.50
C LEU A 123 -15.45 -15.42 61.64
N ASP A 124 -16.59 -15.10 62.26
CA ASP A 124 -17.11 -13.76 62.54
C ASP A 124 -16.65 -13.19 63.90
N SER A 125 -15.89 -13.96 64.68
CA SER A 125 -15.34 -13.51 65.96
C SER A 125 -14.36 -12.34 65.76
N PRO A 126 -14.33 -11.33 66.66
CA PRO A 126 -13.35 -10.26 66.59
C PRO A 126 -11.92 -10.81 66.61
N LYS A 127 -11.18 -10.57 65.51
CA LYS A 127 -9.79 -11.00 65.38
C LYS A 127 -8.92 -10.25 66.38
N LYS A 128 -8.04 -10.96 67.08
CA LYS A 128 -7.09 -10.42 68.04
C LYS A 128 -5.68 -10.88 67.67
N SER A 129 -4.65 -10.23 68.21
CA SER A 129 -3.29 -10.76 68.09
C SER A 129 -3.21 -12.11 68.80
N TYR A 130 -2.53 -13.10 68.20
CA TYR A 130 -2.34 -14.40 68.83
C TYR A 130 -1.56 -14.30 70.16
N LEU A 131 -0.72 -13.27 70.32
CA LEU A 131 0.04 -13.03 71.55
C LEU A 131 -0.87 -12.79 72.76
N ASP A 132 -2.07 -12.24 72.55
CA ASP A 132 -3.06 -11.99 73.60
C ASP A 132 -3.88 -13.23 74.00
N LEU A 133 -3.75 -14.31 73.23
CA LEU A 133 -4.37 -15.60 73.49
C LEU A 133 -3.46 -16.53 74.31
N LEU A 134 -2.16 -16.20 74.41
CA LEU A 134 -1.20 -16.97 75.19
C LEU A 134 -1.56 -16.96 76.68
N THR A 135 -1.51 -18.13 77.31
CA THR A 135 -1.65 -18.24 78.77
C THR A 135 -0.28 -18.07 79.41
N ILE A 136 0.00 -16.84 79.86
CA ILE A 136 1.28 -16.46 80.46
C ILE A 136 1.12 -16.08 81.94
N THR A 137 2.16 -16.36 82.72
CA THR A 137 2.29 -15.99 84.14
C THR A 137 3.64 -15.31 84.35
N ASN A 138 3.72 -14.41 85.34
CA ASN A 138 4.87 -13.55 85.60
C ASN A 138 5.36 -12.72 84.39
N PRO A 139 4.47 -12.08 83.61
CA PRO A 139 4.88 -11.28 82.46
C PRO A 139 5.78 -10.13 82.90
N THR A 140 6.94 -10.00 82.26
CA THR A 140 7.97 -9.04 82.66
C THR A 140 8.65 -8.44 81.42
N PHE A 141 8.71 -7.11 81.35
CA PHE A 141 9.65 -6.45 80.44
C PHE A 141 10.99 -6.25 81.12
N VAL A 142 12.08 -6.50 80.39
CA VAL A 142 13.45 -6.29 80.84
C VAL A 142 14.16 -5.39 79.84
N VAL A 143 14.51 -4.17 80.24
CA VAL A 143 15.35 -3.28 79.44
C VAL A 143 16.77 -3.38 79.98
N ALA A 144 17.71 -3.82 79.15
CA ALA A 144 19.11 -3.99 79.55
C ALA A 144 20.06 -3.26 78.60
N THR A 145 21.10 -2.63 79.12
CA THR A 145 22.13 -2.00 78.26
C THR A 145 23.19 -2.99 77.77
N ALA A 146 23.19 -4.23 78.27
CA ALA A 146 24.09 -5.32 77.89
C ALA A 146 23.36 -6.67 78.03
N ALA A 147 23.79 -7.67 77.25
CA ALA A 147 23.29 -9.03 77.38
C ALA A 147 23.67 -9.61 78.76
N HIS A 148 22.76 -10.34 79.40
CA HIS A 148 22.98 -10.93 80.71
C HIS A 148 22.16 -12.21 80.90
N MET A 149 22.56 -13.02 81.87
CA MET A 149 21.78 -14.18 82.31
C MET A 149 20.71 -13.72 83.29
N ASP A 150 19.45 -14.00 82.98
CA ASP A 150 18.34 -13.77 83.90
C ASP A 150 18.39 -14.81 85.04
N ALA A 151 18.58 -14.35 86.27
CA ALA A 151 18.72 -15.25 87.41
C ALA A 151 17.42 -15.97 87.80
N GLU A 152 16.25 -15.42 87.46
CA GLU A 152 14.93 -15.97 87.81
C GLU A 152 14.52 -17.10 86.87
N PHE A 153 14.79 -16.96 85.57
CA PHE A 153 14.41 -17.91 84.53
C PHE A 153 15.57 -18.71 83.94
N GLN A 154 16.81 -18.43 84.35
CA GLN A 154 18.04 -19.09 83.88
C GLN A 154 18.18 -19.08 82.35
N THR A 155 17.79 -17.96 81.73
CA THR A 155 17.88 -17.75 80.28
C THR A 155 18.69 -16.50 79.96
N SER A 156 19.40 -16.52 78.83
CA SER A 156 20.14 -15.35 78.36
C SER A 156 19.17 -14.36 77.72
N LEU A 157 19.29 -13.10 78.12
CA LEU A 157 18.56 -11.98 77.51
C LEU A 157 19.54 -11.09 76.74
N ASP A 158 19.09 -10.53 75.62
CA ASP A 158 19.90 -9.67 74.76
C ASP A 158 20.03 -8.26 75.36
N ALA A 159 21.00 -7.48 74.87
CA ALA A 159 20.98 -6.04 75.12
C ALA A 159 19.76 -5.43 74.42
N GLY A 160 19.05 -4.54 75.11
CA GLY A 160 17.84 -3.87 74.63
C GLY A 160 16.59 -4.23 75.42
N LEU A 161 15.43 -4.06 74.80
CA LEU A 161 14.12 -4.44 75.35
C LEU A 161 13.87 -5.94 75.10
N ASN A 162 13.61 -6.67 76.17
CA ASN A 162 13.26 -8.07 76.16
C ASN A 162 11.92 -8.29 76.88
N PHE A 163 11.25 -9.38 76.53
CA PHE A 163 10.11 -9.91 77.27
C PHE A 163 10.46 -11.26 77.85
N ILE A 164 9.98 -11.53 79.07
CA ILE A 164 10.10 -12.84 79.71
C ILE A 164 8.85 -13.18 80.52
N ALA A 165 8.39 -14.43 80.41
CA ALA A 165 7.25 -14.97 81.15
C ALA A 165 7.33 -16.50 81.25
N THR A 166 6.47 -17.08 82.08
CA THR A 166 6.18 -18.52 82.04
C THR A 166 4.90 -18.76 81.25
N MET A 167 4.99 -19.46 80.13
CA MET A 167 3.86 -19.84 79.29
C MET A 167 3.33 -21.22 79.67
N ARG A 168 2.00 -21.36 79.75
CA ARG A 168 1.31 -22.65 79.89
C ARG A 168 0.65 -23.02 78.57
N LEU A 169 0.78 -24.29 78.22
CA LEU A 169 0.14 -24.93 77.09
C LEU A 169 -1.27 -25.37 77.51
N ASN A 170 -2.32 -24.80 76.92
CA ASN A 170 -3.71 -24.96 77.37
C ASN A 170 -4.74 -25.24 76.27
N GLY A 171 -4.30 -25.59 75.05
CA GLY A 171 -5.17 -25.88 73.90
C GLY A 171 -5.12 -24.81 72.81
N THR A 172 -4.48 -23.66 73.08
CA THR A 172 -4.46 -22.50 72.18
C THR A 172 -3.48 -22.64 71.02
N LEU A 173 -2.37 -23.38 71.18
CA LEU A 173 -1.38 -23.56 70.11
C LEU A 173 -1.67 -24.78 69.22
N GLY A 174 -2.87 -25.38 69.34
CA GLY A 174 -3.39 -26.38 68.41
C GLY A 174 -2.51 -27.62 68.27
N SER A 175 -2.06 -27.90 67.05
CA SER A 175 -1.23 -29.06 66.70
C SER A 175 0.17 -29.04 67.34
N ILE A 176 0.69 -27.86 67.73
CA ILE A 176 1.96 -27.74 68.49
C ILE A 176 1.83 -28.38 69.86
N GLU A 177 0.77 -28.06 70.61
CA GLU A 177 0.57 -28.61 71.96
C GLU A 177 0.37 -30.12 71.95
N ARG A 178 -0.33 -30.64 70.94
CA ARG A 178 -0.48 -32.08 70.74
C ARG A 178 0.85 -32.76 70.43
N ALA A 179 1.76 -32.08 69.74
CA ALA A 179 3.09 -32.59 69.47
C ALA A 179 3.96 -32.61 70.76
N LEU A 180 3.90 -31.59 71.60
CA LEU A 180 4.81 -31.41 72.74
C LEU A 180 4.49 -32.24 74.00
N THR A 181 3.51 -33.15 73.99
CA THR A 181 2.98 -33.97 75.13
C THR A 181 3.76 -33.90 76.46
N HIS A 182 3.06 -33.54 77.57
CA HIS A 182 3.55 -33.53 78.96
C HIS A 182 4.45 -32.35 79.39
N VAL A 183 4.28 -31.16 78.79
CA VAL A 183 4.96 -29.94 79.25
C VAL A 183 3.99 -29.05 80.02
N GLU A 184 4.15 -28.95 81.35
CA GLU A 184 3.27 -28.15 82.22
C GLU A 184 3.53 -26.64 82.13
N SER A 185 4.78 -26.22 81.88
CA SER A 185 5.17 -24.81 81.78
C SER A 185 6.47 -24.63 80.99
N LEU A 186 6.54 -23.58 80.16
CA LEU A 186 7.71 -23.23 79.35
C LEU A 186 8.18 -21.80 79.65
N PRO A 187 9.49 -21.56 79.85
CA PRO A 187 10.02 -20.20 79.86
C PRO A 187 9.93 -19.62 78.44
N LEU A 188 9.17 -18.54 78.29
CA LEU A 188 9.02 -17.80 77.04
C LEU A 188 9.81 -16.50 77.16
N CYS A 189 10.82 -16.32 76.32
CA CYS A 189 11.68 -15.14 76.37
C CYS A 189 12.13 -14.68 74.99
N GLY A 190 12.49 -13.41 74.86
CA GLY A 190 13.20 -12.91 73.69
C GLY A 190 13.11 -11.40 73.49
N PRO A 191 13.82 -10.87 72.48
CA PRO A 191 13.93 -9.43 72.25
C PRO A 191 12.68 -8.85 71.56
N ILE A 192 12.41 -7.59 71.87
CA ILE A 192 11.47 -6.74 71.16
C ILE A 192 12.29 -5.66 70.45
N LEU A 193 12.37 -5.77 69.13
CA LEU A 193 13.14 -4.87 68.27
C LEU A 193 12.21 -3.81 67.67
N LEU A 194 12.34 -2.57 68.13
CA LEU A 194 11.57 -1.43 67.63
C LEU A 194 11.95 -1.10 66.17
N PRO A 195 11.03 -0.58 65.33
CA PRO A 195 11.36 -0.23 63.95
C PRO A 195 12.32 0.97 63.95
N PRO A 196 13.28 1.03 63.01
CA PRO A 196 14.13 2.21 62.88
C PRO A 196 13.31 3.45 62.53
N ALA A 197 13.70 4.62 63.05
CA ALA A 197 13.01 5.89 62.83
C ALA A 197 13.00 6.38 61.35
N THR A 198 13.78 5.73 60.49
CA THR A 198 13.80 5.96 59.03
C THR A 198 13.82 4.58 58.36
N PRO A 199 12.88 4.25 57.45
CA PRO A 199 12.91 2.98 56.75
C PRO A 199 14.15 2.92 55.84
N GLY A 200 15.21 2.28 56.31
CA GLY A 200 16.32 1.88 55.44
C GLY A 200 15.82 0.79 54.50
N ALA A 201 16.18 0.87 53.22
CA ALA A 201 15.80 -0.08 52.18
C ALA A 201 15.97 -1.52 52.69
N ALA A 202 14.84 -2.20 52.95
CA ALA A 202 14.86 -3.62 53.21
C ALA A 202 15.31 -4.30 51.92
N SER A 203 16.35 -5.11 52.05
CA SER A 203 16.97 -5.85 50.96
C SER A 203 15.95 -6.69 50.18
N ALA A 204 16.17 -6.74 48.87
CA ALA A 204 15.58 -7.60 47.84
C ALA A 204 14.51 -8.61 48.30
N THR A 205 13.32 -8.48 47.71
CA THR A 205 12.28 -9.50 47.66
C THR A 205 12.86 -10.87 47.30
N PRO A 206 12.63 -11.92 48.10
CA PRO A 206 13.10 -13.27 47.77
C PRO A 206 12.39 -13.77 46.51
N THR A 207 13.14 -14.14 45.48
CA THR A 207 12.65 -14.77 44.24
C THR A 207 12.40 -16.27 44.44
N GLY A 208 11.52 -16.64 45.37
CA GLY A 208 11.14 -18.03 45.60
C GLY A 208 10.08 -18.20 46.70
N PRO A 209 9.39 -19.35 46.77
CA PRO A 209 8.45 -19.64 47.85
C PRO A 209 9.19 -19.58 49.19
N VAL A 210 8.89 -18.55 49.97
CA VAL A 210 9.55 -18.28 51.24
C VAL A 210 9.14 -19.35 52.25
N VAL A 211 10.10 -20.16 52.70
CA VAL A 211 9.88 -21.07 53.84
C VAL A 211 9.85 -20.19 55.10
N ARG A 212 8.64 -19.88 55.57
CA ARG A 212 8.33 -18.87 56.61
C ARG A 212 9.01 -19.12 57.98
N GLY A 213 9.67 -20.26 58.17
CA GLY A 213 10.46 -20.58 59.38
C GLY A 213 11.98 -20.32 59.28
N ALA A 214 12.50 -19.99 58.10
CA ALA A 214 13.95 -19.92 57.81
C ALA A 214 14.54 -18.50 57.77
N TYR A 215 13.77 -17.48 58.18
CA TYR A 215 14.28 -16.10 58.21
C TYR A 215 15.53 -15.94 59.10
N PRO A 216 16.38 -14.94 58.86
CA PRO A 216 17.37 -14.52 59.84
C PRO A 216 16.65 -13.96 61.07
N TRP A 217 16.61 -14.71 62.17
CA TRP A 217 16.08 -14.29 63.46
C TRP A 217 17.20 -13.63 64.31
N PRO A 218 16.91 -12.60 65.12
CA PRO A 218 15.61 -11.96 65.35
C PRO A 218 15.20 -10.94 64.26
N LEU A 219 13.90 -10.79 64.05
CA LEU A 219 13.28 -9.85 63.09
C LEU A 219 12.89 -8.52 63.78
N THR A 220 12.66 -7.46 63.01
CA THR A 220 12.03 -6.23 63.59
C THR A 220 10.62 -6.59 64.07
N GLY A 221 10.31 -6.36 65.35
CA GLY A 221 9.10 -6.84 66.01
C GLY A 221 9.32 -7.55 67.35
N ILE A 222 8.28 -8.25 67.82
CA ILE A 222 8.29 -9.07 69.02
C ILE A 222 8.77 -10.48 68.63
N ASN A 223 9.92 -10.91 69.17
CA ASN A 223 10.51 -12.22 68.90
C ASN A 223 10.59 -13.00 70.21
N LEU A 224 9.82 -14.06 70.33
CA LEU A 224 9.82 -14.90 71.53
C LEU A 224 10.22 -16.33 71.18
N LYS A 225 10.92 -16.98 72.09
CA LYS A 225 11.36 -18.36 71.99
C LYS A 225 11.12 -19.09 73.29
N ALA A 226 10.71 -20.35 73.18
CA ALA A 226 10.75 -21.32 74.27
C ALA A 226 11.49 -22.57 73.78
N THR A 227 12.48 -23.03 74.56
CA THR A 227 13.16 -24.31 74.31
C THR A 227 12.39 -25.42 75.00
N VAL A 228 12.25 -26.56 74.34
CA VAL A 228 11.58 -27.75 74.89
C VAL A 228 12.62 -28.86 75.06
N ASP A 229 12.76 -29.37 76.28
CA ASP A 229 13.82 -30.33 76.65
C ASP A 229 13.57 -31.74 76.12
N THR A 230 12.34 -32.05 75.68
CA THR A 230 11.95 -33.34 75.09
C THR A 230 12.05 -33.29 73.58
N GLY A 231 12.45 -34.40 72.94
CA GLY A 231 12.39 -34.59 71.47
C GLY A 231 10.99 -35.01 70.99
N LEU A 232 10.68 -34.83 69.70
CA LEU A 232 9.39 -35.22 69.10
C LEU A 232 9.58 -36.44 68.20
N GLY A 233 8.92 -37.54 68.54
CA GLY A 233 8.85 -38.73 67.69
C GLY A 233 7.73 -38.59 66.66
N LEU A 234 8.07 -38.69 65.39
CA LEU A 234 7.20 -38.60 64.21
C LEU A 234 7.19 -39.97 63.51
N GLY A 235 6.76 -41.01 64.23
CA GLY A 235 6.84 -42.40 63.78
C GLY A 235 8.31 -42.86 63.71
N PRO A 236 8.84 -43.24 62.53
CA PRO A 236 10.25 -43.62 62.37
C PRO A 236 11.22 -42.42 62.35
N LEU A 237 10.70 -41.19 62.24
CA LEU A 237 11.50 -39.97 62.28
C LEU A 237 11.52 -39.37 63.70
N LYS A 238 12.56 -38.60 64.03
CA LYS A 238 12.70 -37.92 65.31
C LYS A 238 13.24 -36.51 65.11
N LEU A 239 12.62 -35.54 65.78
CA LEU A 239 13.15 -34.18 65.94
C LEU A 239 13.82 -34.02 67.30
N GLU A 240 15.03 -33.49 67.31
CA GLU A 240 15.80 -33.17 68.50
C GLU A 240 15.90 -31.66 68.70
N LYS A 241 16.27 -31.20 69.91
CA LYS A 241 16.43 -29.76 70.24
C LYS A 241 15.22 -28.91 69.86
N LEU A 242 14.03 -29.32 70.32
CA LEU A 242 12.80 -28.63 69.96
C LEU A 242 12.77 -27.20 70.50
N ALA A 243 12.25 -26.30 69.66
CA ALA A 243 12.02 -24.93 70.00
C ALA A 243 10.67 -24.47 69.42
N LEU A 244 9.95 -23.71 70.24
CA LEU A 244 8.83 -22.88 69.82
C LEU A 244 9.35 -21.47 69.58
N LYS A 245 9.05 -20.90 68.42
CA LYS A 245 9.32 -19.50 68.08
C LYS A 245 8.02 -18.79 67.79
N LEU A 246 7.83 -17.61 68.35
CA LEU A 246 6.67 -16.74 68.15
C LEU A 246 7.17 -15.40 67.62
N TYR A 247 6.63 -14.97 66.49
CA TYR A 247 6.93 -13.67 65.90
C TYR A 247 5.66 -12.85 65.68
N SER A 248 5.69 -11.56 66.01
CA SER A 248 4.68 -10.60 65.57
C SER A 248 5.34 -9.27 65.26
N PRO A 249 5.04 -8.61 64.12
CA PRO A 249 5.37 -7.22 63.99
C PRO A 249 4.54 -6.39 64.98
N MET A 250 5.05 -5.21 65.33
CA MET A 250 4.44 -4.39 66.40
C MET A 250 3.22 -3.60 65.93
N THR A 251 3.10 -3.34 64.62
CA THR A 251 1.99 -2.58 64.05
C THR A 251 1.48 -3.20 62.75
N SER A 252 0.18 -3.04 62.48
CA SER A 252 -0.44 -3.44 61.21
C SER A 252 0.08 -2.64 60.01
N GLU A 253 0.55 -1.41 60.22
CA GLU A 253 1.16 -0.57 59.17
C GLU A 253 2.51 -1.14 58.70
N TRP A 254 3.33 -1.62 59.63
CA TRP A 254 4.59 -2.28 59.26
C TRP A 254 4.32 -3.56 58.46
N LEU A 255 3.30 -4.34 58.85
CA LEU A 255 2.88 -5.52 58.09
C LEU A 255 2.39 -5.16 56.68
N ALA A 256 1.70 -4.02 56.50
CA ALA A 256 1.28 -3.56 55.18
C ALA A 256 2.47 -3.19 54.27
N GLN A 257 3.56 -2.67 54.84
CA GLN A 257 4.79 -2.35 54.10
C GLN A 257 5.66 -3.59 53.82
N PHE A 258 5.62 -4.57 54.72
CA PHE A 258 6.42 -5.80 54.64
C PHE A 258 5.51 -7.04 54.80
N PRO A 259 4.65 -7.33 53.81
CA PRO A 259 3.63 -8.39 53.90
C PRO A 259 4.23 -9.79 54.03
N ASP A 260 5.51 -9.97 53.70
CA ASP A 260 6.25 -11.22 53.82
C ASP A 260 6.62 -11.60 55.26
N TYR A 261 6.33 -10.74 56.24
CA TYR A 261 6.62 -10.97 57.66
C TYR A 261 5.34 -10.92 58.52
N PRO A 262 4.35 -11.80 58.29
CA PRO A 262 3.15 -11.85 59.11
C PRO A 262 3.43 -12.38 60.52
N PRO A 263 2.55 -12.08 61.50
CA PRO A 263 2.59 -12.76 62.78
C PRO A 263 2.47 -14.28 62.59
N GLY A 264 3.34 -15.06 63.24
CA GLY A 264 3.40 -16.50 63.07
C GLY A 264 3.94 -17.25 64.28
N MET A 265 3.52 -18.51 64.41
CA MET A 265 3.96 -19.44 65.44
C MET A 265 4.64 -20.63 64.77
N PHE A 266 5.86 -20.95 65.20
CA PHE A 266 6.68 -21.96 64.56
C PHE A 266 7.18 -22.97 65.59
N VAL A 267 6.93 -24.25 65.34
CA VAL A 267 7.54 -25.35 66.10
C VAL A 267 8.57 -26.02 65.22
N GLY A 268 9.76 -26.26 65.75
CA GLY A 268 10.79 -26.91 64.96
C GLY A 268 11.92 -27.45 65.79
N GLY A 269 12.79 -28.20 65.14
CA GLY A 269 13.94 -28.84 65.75
C GLY A 269 14.82 -29.43 64.66
N THR A 270 15.85 -30.16 65.11
CA THR A 270 16.81 -30.79 64.23
C THR A 270 16.30 -32.18 63.80
N LEU A 271 16.05 -32.38 62.51
CA LEU A 271 15.68 -33.63 61.85
C LEU A 271 16.92 -34.34 61.27
N GLY A 272 17.05 -35.64 61.48
CA GLY A 272 18.04 -36.47 60.76
C GLY A 272 17.56 -36.84 59.36
N VAL A 273 18.40 -36.65 58.34
CA VAL A 273 18.13 -37.01 56.95
C VAL A 273 19.20 -37.97 56.43
N GLY A 274 18.90 -39.26 56.50
CA GLY A 274 19.91 -40.30 56.30
C GLY A 274 20.89 -40.41 57.47
N LYS A 275 22.00 -41.11 57.25
CA LYS A 275 22.92 -41.53 58.35
C LYS A 275 23.81 -40.42 58.90
N ASN A 276 24.09 -39.36 58.13
CA ASN A 276 25.15 -38.38 58.45
C ASN A 276 24.72 -36.91 58.29
N VAL A 277 23.46 -36.64 58.00
CA VAL A 277 22.97 -35.27 57.77
C VAL A 277 21.89 -34.97 58.80
N THR A 278 22.00 -33.80 59.42
CA THR A 278 20.96 -33.23 60.27
C THR A 278 20.57 -31.86 59.75
N MET A 279 19.31 -31.47 59.93
CA MET A 279 18.80 -30.20 59.47
C MET A 279 17.78 -29.60 60.42
N ASP A 280 17.80 -28.29 60.58
CA ASP A 280 16.75 -27.61 61.33
C ASP A 280 15.52 -27.44 60.43
N VAL A 281 14.40 -28.02 60.87
CA VAL A 281 13.11 -27.91 60.20
C VAL A 281 12.12 -27.23 61.12
N PHE A 282 11.32 -26.33 60.56
CA PHE A 282 10.26 -25.64 61.29
C PHE A 282 8.94 -25.84 60.55
N ALA A 283 7.88 -26.07 61.32
CA ALA A 283 6.50 -26.04 60.87
C ALA A 283 5.84 -24.79 61.43
N GLU A 284 5.24 -24.00 60.54
CA GLU A 284 4.30 -22.96 60.95
C GLU A 284 3.01 -23.64 61.41
N SER A 285 2.50 -23.22 62.55
CA SER A 285 1.19 -23.66 63.05
C SER A 285 0.22 -22.50 63.00
N VAL A 286 -1.00 -22.82 62.59
CA VAL A 286 -2.11 -21.89 62.54
C VAL A 286 -2.97 -22.12 63.79
N LEU A 287 -3.35 -21.03 64.47
CA LEU A 287 -4.24 -21.10 65.63
C LEU A 287 -5.51 -21.89 65.30
N GLY A 288 -5.82 -22.90 66.10
CA GLY A 288 -7.02 -23.73 65.94
C GLY A 288 -7.09 -24.55 64.64
N GLY A 289 -5.99 -24.63 63.88
CA GLY A 289 -5.94 -25.36 62.61
C GLY A 289 -5.97 -26.88 62.76
N ASP A 290 -5.98 -27.55 61.61
CA ASP A 290 -6.01 -29.01 61.49
C ASP A 290 -4.83 -29.69 62.21
N ASP A 291 -4.97 -31.01 62.44
CA ASP A 291 -3.94 -31.84 63.05
C ASP A 291 -2.79 -32.19 62.10
N THR A 292 -2.30 -31.22 61.33
CA THR A 292 -1.16 -31.44 60.42
C THR A 292 -0.08 -30.39 60.64
N LEU A 293 1.17 -30.82 60.61
CA LEU A 293 2.34 -29.95 60.65
C LEU A 293 3.24 -30.26 59.45
N THR A 294 3.62 -29.23 58.72
CA THR A 294 4.55 -29.32 57.60
C THR A 294 5.92 -28.81 58.04
N PHE A 295 6.81 -29.73 58.39
CA PHE A 295 8.19 -29.41 58.74
C PHE A 295 9.01 -29.21 57.47
N SER A 296 9.47 -28.00 57.20
CA SER A 296 10.25 -27.69 56.00
C SER A 296 11.64 -27.14 56.33
N GLY A 297 12.60 -27.42 55.46
CA GLY A 297 13.96 -26.87 55.49
C GLY A 297 14.55 -26.73 54.08
N THR A 298 15.35 -25.69 53.88
CA THR A 298 16.05 -25.40 52.62
C THR A 298 17.56 -25.46 52.81
N PHE A 299 18.29 -25.90 51.79
CA PHE A 299 19.75 -26.03 51.79
C PHE A 299 20.37 -25.19 50.70
N GLN A 300 21.57 -24.69 50.96
CA GLN A 300 22.48 -24.27 49.91
C GLN A 300 23.36 -25.47 49.52
N GLY A 301 22.81 -26.40 48.74
CA GLY A 301 23.58 -27.44 48.04
C GLY A 301 24.25 -28.47 48.95
N LEU A 302 23.48 -29.18 49.77
CA LEU A 302 24.03 -30.27 50.56
C LEU A 302 24.32 -31.48 49.67
N ASP A 303 25.59 -31.79 49.45
CA ASP A 303 26.03 -32.92 48.63
C ASP A 303 25.48 -34.27 49.13
N LEU A 304 24.86 -35.01 48.21
CA LEU A 304 24.29 -36.33 48.45
C LEU A 304 25.07 -37.38 47.63
N PRO A 305 25.66 -38.41 48.24
CA PRO A 305 26.38 -39.45 47.49
C PRO A 305 25.47 -40.29 46.58
N SER A 306 24.23 -40.55 47.02
CA SER A 306 23.22 -41.33 46.29
C SER A 306 21.82 -41.07 46.85
N LEU A 307 20.78 -41.23 46.02
CA LEU A 307 19.38 -41.21 46.47
C LEU A 307 19.07 -42.31 47.52
N SER A 308 19.84 -43.39 47.58
CA SER A 308 19.67 -44.42 48.61
C SER A 308 19.95 -43.90 50.02
N ASN A 309 20.74 -42.83 50.17
CA ASN A 309 21.07 -42.24 51.47
C ASN A 309 19.87 -41.58 52.15
N ILE A 310 18.78 -41.30 51.41
CA ILE A 310 17.53 -40.72 51.94
C ILE A 310 16.41 -41.75 52.04
N ALA A 311 16.67 -43.04 51.79
CA ALA A 311 15.67 -44.10 51.87
C ALA A 311 14.98 -44.16 53.26
N ASP A 312 15.72 -43.89 54.34
CA ASP A 312 15.19 -43.82 55.70
C ASP A 312 14.18 -42.67 55.89
N LEU A 313 14.24 -41.62 55.06
CA LEU A 313 13.32 -40.50 55.09
C LEU A 313 12.05 -40.78 54.28
N VAL A 314 12.15 -41.51 53.16
CA VAL A 314 11.03 -41.77 52.24
C VAL A 314 10.47 -43.19 52.31
N GLY A 315 11.00 -44.01 53.23
CA GLY A 315 10.57 -45.37 53.55
C GLY A 315 10.95 -46.48 52.57
N ALA A 316 11.59 -46.17 51.43
CA ALA A 316 12.11 -47.17 50.48
C ALA A 316 13.25 -46.63 49.61
N ASP A 317 14.11 -47.53 49.12
CA ASP A 317 15.21 -47.23 48.18
C ASP A 317 14.76 -47.48 46.73
N ASP A 318 13.88 -46.61 46.22
CA ASP A 318 13.27 -46.74 44.89
C ASP A 318 13.19 -45.43 44.10
N LEU A 319 13.67 -44.31 44.64
CA LEU A 319 13.60 -43.01 43.97
C LEU A 319 14.46 -42.96 42.70
N ALA A 320 15.64 -43.59 42.71
CA ALA A 320 16.51 -43.65 41.52
C ALA A 320 15.81 -44.34 40.34
N LYS A 321 15.05 -45.41 40.61
CA LYS A 321 14.26 -46.14 39.59
C LYS A 321 13.18 -45.30 38.94
N GLN A 322 12.67 -44.28 39.62
CA GLN A 322 11.71 -43.34 39.03
C GLN A 322 12.35 -42.45 37.96
N LEU A 323 13.68 -42.24 38.02
CA LEU A 323 14.44 -41.42 37.08
C LEU A 323 15.10 -42.23 35.95
N GLU A 324 15.36 -43.52 36.16
CA GLU A 324 16.01 -44.43 35.20
C GLU A 324 15.47 -44.40 33.75
N PRO A 325 14.16 -44.21 33.48
CA PRO A 325 13.67 -44.16 32.09
C PRO A 325 14.33 -43.09 31.22
N GLN A 326 14.78 -41.97 31.82
CA GLN A 326 15.45 -40.86 31.12
C GLN A 326 16.89 -40.63 31.61
N PHE A 327 17.21 -41.00 32.85
CA PHE A 327 18.48 -40.71 33.49
C PHE A 327 19.18 -41.99 33.98
N LYS A 328 20.08 -42.53 33.15
CA LYS A 328 20.93 -43.68 33.53
C LYS A 328 22.04 -43.31 34.52
N ASP A 329 22.45 -42.05 34.54
CA ASP A 329 23.46 -41.48 35.43
C ASP A 329 22.95 -40.12 35.91
N LEU A 330 22.91 -39.94 37.23
CA LEU A 330 22.31 -38.78 37.90
C LEU A 330 23.32 -37.64 38.19
N GLY A 331 24.61 -37.84 37.90
CA GLY A 331 25.65 -36.84 38.17
C GLY A 331 25.85 -36.57 39.67
N LYS A 332 26.28 -35.36 40.01
CA LYS A 332 26.49 -34.95 41.42
C LYS A 332 25.15 -34.53 42.02
N LEU A 333 24.65 -35.27 43.00
CA LEU A 333 23.38 -34.98 43.66
C LEU A 333 23.56 -34.00 44.80
N SER A 334 22.58 -33.11 45.00
CA SER A 334 22.49 -32.27 46.20
C SER A 334 21.05 -32.13 46.67
N ILE A 335 20.81 -32.21 47.98
CA ILE A 335 19.50 -31.89 48.54
C ILE A 335 19.35 -30.37 48.58
N GLU A 336 18.27 -29.87 47.98
CA GLU A 336 17.94 -28.43 47.91
C GLU A 336 16.85 -28.06 48.91
N SER A 337 15.84 -28.93 49.07
CA SER A 337 14.79 -28.74 50.07
C SER A 337 14.17 -30.05 50.50
N VAL A 338 13.66 -30.08 51.73
CA VAL A 338 12.88 -31.18 52.29
C VAL A 338 11.66 -30.60 53.00
N SER A 339 10.53 -31.27 52.83
CA SER A 339 9.27 -30.98 53.49
C SER A 339 8.64 -32.28 53.97
N VAL A 340 8.35 -32.36 55.26
CA VAL A 340 7.75 -33.54 55.90
C VAL A 340 6.41 -33.14 56.48
N ASN A 341 5.33 -33.65 55.90
CA ASN A 341 3.97 -33.50 56.42
C ASN A 341 3.72 -34.62 57.43
N VAL A 342 3.31 -34.23 58.64
CA VAL A 342 2.99 -35.18 59.71
C VAL A 342 1.67 -34.85 60.37
N THR A 343 1.03 -35.88 60.92
CA THR A 343 -0.14 -35.78 61.78
C THR A 343 0.29 -36.05 63.22
N PRO A 344 0.39 -35.03 64.10
CA PRO A 344 0.92 -35.21 65.45
C PRO A 344 0.10 -36.15 66.33
N SER A 345 -1.23 -36.19 66.23
CA SER A 345 -2.07 -37.06 67.09
C SER A 345 -1.84 -38.55 66.85
N THR A 346 -1.63 -38.95 65.60
CA THR A 346 -1.34 -40.33 65.20
C THR A 346 0.16 -40.63 65.16
N LYS A 347 1.01 -39.61 65.30
CA LYS A 347 2.46 -39.68 65.11
C LYS A 347 2.83 -40.30 63.75
N SER A 348 2.04 -40.02 62.70
CA SER A 348 2.29 -40.50 61.34
C SER A 348 2.98 -39.46 60.47
N VAL A 349 3.79 -39.95 59.53
CA VAL A 349 4.30 -39.14 58.42
C VAL A 349 3.41 -39.41 57.22
N ASP A 350 2.70 -38.38 56.77
CA ASP A 350 1.66 -38.49 55.74
C ASP A 350 2.22 -38.26 54.34
N ALA A 351 3.21 -37.37 54.22
CA ALA A 351 3.96 -37.20 52.98
C ALA A 351 5.36 -36.64 53.23
N VAL A 352 6.31 -37.02 52.39
CA VAL A 352 7.62 -36.39 52.29
C VAL A 352 7.78 -35.85 50.88
N SER A 353 8.08 -34.56 50.77
CA SER A 353 8.52 -33.96 49.52
C SER A 353 9.97 -33.52 49.64
N LEU A 354 10.75 -33.78 48.60
CA LEU A 354 12.15 -33.40 48.57
C LEU A 354 12.55 -32.96 47.16
N VAL A 355 13.44 -31.99 47.06
CA VAL A 355 14.02 -31.54 45.79
C VAL A 355 15.50 -31.90 45.80
N VAL A 356 15.94 -32.66 44.80
CA VAL A 356 17.33 -33.06 44.60
C VAL A 356 17.86 -32.44 43.31
N GLY A 357 18.84 -31.56 43.43
CA GLY A 357 19.60 -31.05 42.29
C GLY A 357 20.50 -32.13 41.69
N MET A 358 20.55 -32.21 40.36
CA MET A 358 21.43 -33.06 39.56
C MET A 358 22.53 -32.20 38.92
N ASN A 359 23.46 -31.72 39.75
CA ASN A 359 24.45 -30.72 39.38
C ASN A 359 25.37 -31.21 38.24
N GLY A 360 25.54 -30.37 37.22
CA GLY A 360 26.38 -30.64 36.06
C GLY A 360 25.77 -31.59 35.02
N LYS A 361 24.50 -32.00 35.18
CA LYS A 361 23.79 -32.84 34.21
C LYS A 361 23.01 -32.00 33.21
N LYS A 362 23.10 -32.38 31.93
CA LYS A 362 22.21 -31.92 30.84
C LYS A 362 21.36 -33.08 30.34
N TRP A 363 20.13 -32.79 29.93
CA TRP A 363 19.16 -33.75 29.41
C TRP A 363 18.77 -33.40 27.98
N SER A 364 19.17 -34.22 27.02
CA SER A 364 18.66 -34.14 25.65
C SER A 364 17.37 -34.95 25.56
N ALA A 365 16.22 -34.30 25.74
CA ALA A 365 14.92 -34.95 25.77
C ALA A 365 14.42 -35.37 24.37
N LEU A 366 14.84 -34.62 23.34
CA LEU A 366 14.62 -34.94 21.92
C LEU A 366 15.84 -34.51 21.13
N ASP A 367 16.59 -35.46 20.58
CA ASP A 367 17.73 -35.37 19.64
C ASP A 367 18.11 -33.92 19.21
N ASN A 368 18.76 -33.17 20.11
CA ASN A 368 19.21 -31.76 19.94
C ASN A 368 18.12 -30.69 19.70
N MET A 369 16.84 -31.06 19.65
CA MET A 369 15.70 -30.14 19.55
C MET A 369 15.27 -29.56 20.91
N LEU A 370 15.51 -30.31 21.99
CA LEU A 370 15.19 -29.92 23.37
C LEU A 370 16.29 -30.38 24.31
N GLU A 371 17.17 -29.46 24.70
CA GLU A 371 18.25 -29.68 25.67
C GLU A 371 17.95 -28.93 26.97
N VAL A 372 17.71 -29.67 28.05
CA VAL A 372 17.37 -29.11 29.36
C VAL A 372 18.60 -29.14 30.28
N ASP A 373 18.91 -28.02 30.93
CA ASP A 373 19.96 -27.87 31.93
C ASP A 373 19.37 -27.48 33.31
N GLY A 374 20.24 -27.21 34.30
CA GLY A 374 19.80 -26.83 35.65
C GLY A 374 18.88 -27.84 36.32
N LEU A 375 19.12 -29.14 36.11
CA LEU A 375 18.15 -30.18 36.41
C LEU A 375 17.99 -30.43 37.91
N SER A 376 16.74 -30.46 38.40
CA SER A 376 16.39 -30.88 39.76
C SER A 376 15.19 -31.82 39.74
N ALA A 377 15.19 -32.90 40.53
CA ALA A 377 14.06 -33.80 40.67
C ALA A 377 13.30 -33.49 41.98
N LYS A 378 12.02 -33.13 41.87
CA LYS A 378 11.11 -33.08 43.02
C LYS A 378 10.40 -34.42 43.15
N PHE A 379 10.57 -35.06 44.30
CA PHE A 379 9.78 -36.23 44.68
C PHE A 379 8.71 -35.82 45.69
N ILE A 380 7.55 -36.45 45.58
CA ILE A 380 6.44 -36.40 46.54
C ILE A 380 6.07 -37.85 46.84
N VAL A 381 6.42 -38.27 48.05
CA VAL A 381 6.15 -39.61 48.56
C VAL A 381 5.03 -39.50 49.58
N THR A 382 3.81 -39.90 49.19
CA THR A 382 2.69 -39.98 50.13
C THR A 382 2.77 -41.31 50.87
N SER A 383 2.39 -41.32 52.14
CA SER A 383 2.34 -42.53 52.95
C SER A 383 3.69 -43.28 53.01
N PRO A 384 4.84 -42.59 53.21
CA PRO A 384 6.18 -43.15 53.00
C PRO A 384 6.48 -44.44 53.76
N PHE A 385 5.94 -44.60 54.97
CA PHE A 385 6.25 -45.72 55.86
C PHE A 385 5.13 -46.77 55.97
N ASN A 386 4.16 -46.76 55.05
CA ASN A 386 3.05 -47.70 55.07
C ASN A 386 2.83 -48.36 53.69
N SER A 387 1.95 -49.37 53.62
CA SER A 387 1.71 -50.14 52.38
C SER A 387 0.96 -49.37 51.29
N SER A 388 0.37 -48.21 51.61
CA SER A 388 -0.29 -47.30 50.65
C SER A 388 0.67 -46.27 50.04
N ARG A 389 1.98 -46.47 50.21
CA ARG A 389 3.03 -45.61 49.67
C ARG A 389 2.86 -45.37 48.17
N LYS A 390 2.92 -44.10 47.75
CA LYS A 390 2.97 -43.70 46.34
C LYS A 390 4.07 -42.68 46.13
N VAL A 391 4.81 -42.84 45.04
CA VAL A 391 5.81 -41.86 44.59
C VAL A 391 5.25 -41.16 43.37
N SER A 392 5.29 -39.83 43.40
CA SER A 392 5.01 -38.96 42.27
C SER A 392 6.05 -37.85 42.27
N GLY A 393 6.12 -37.07 41.20
CA GLY A 393 7.09 -35.99 41.16
C GLY A 393 7.20 -35.39 39.77
N PHE A 394 8.21 -34.53 39.65
CA PHE A 394 8.57 -33.94 38.38
C PHE A 394 10.06 -33.62 38.36
N VAL A 395 10.64 -33.60 37.17
CA VAL A 395 11.97 -33.04 36.91
C VAL A 395 11.79 -31.60 36.46
N LEU A 396 12.43 -30.69 37.17
CA LEU A 396 12.60 -29.30 36.83
C LEU A 396 13.89 -29.13 36.04
N GLY A 397 13.90 -28.16 35.14
CA GLY A 397 15.13 -27.68 34.52
C GLY A 397 14.86 -26.41 33.74
N GLN A 398 15.88 -25.96 33.02
CA GLN A 398 15.81 -24.79 32.15
C GLN A 398 16.18 -25.18 30.73
N PHE A 399 15.61 -24.49 29.77
CA PHE A 399 15.94 -24.64 28.36
C PHE A 399 15.95 -23.26 27.72
N GLU A 400 16.93 -23.01 26.83
CA GLU A 400 17.10 -21.71 26.20
C GLU A 400 16.66 -21.70 24.72
N ILE A 401 15.86 -20.68 24.37
CA ILE A 401 15.62 -20.26 22.98
C ILE A 401 16.12 -18.83 22.86
N ASP A 402 17.15 -18.60 22.04
CA ASP A 402 17.70 -17.26 21.76
C ASP A 402 18.01 -16.44 23.02
N GLN A 403 18.71 -17.05 23.99
CA GLN A 403 19.06 -16.48 25.30
C GLN A 403 17.88 -16.24 26.27
N LEU A 404 16.66 -16.66 25.92
CA LEU A 404 15.52 -16.65 26.83
C LEU A 404 15.45 -17.98 27.61
N PRO A 405 15.70 -17.98 28.93
CA PRO A 405 15.57 -19.18 29.74
C PRO A 405 14.09 -19.49 29.99
N MET A 406 13.68 -20.71 29.67
CA MET A 406 12.33 -21.22 29.91
C MET A 406 12.38 -22.32 30.96
N ASN A 407 11.51 -22.23 31.96
CA ASN A 407 11.39 -23.28 32.96
C ASN A 407 10.66 -24.48 32.35
N VAL A 408 11.27 -25.64 32.50
CA VAL A 408 10.77 -26.91 31.98
C VAL A 408 10.33 -27.77 33.15
N VAL A 409 9.15 -28.37 33.04
CA VAL A 409 8.63 -29.34 34.00
C VAL A 409 8.34 -30.65 33.27
N ALA A 410 8.99 -31.74 33.67
CA ALA A 410 8.69 -33.08 33.17
C ALA A 410 8.02 -33.91 34.25
N THR A 411 6.78 -34.34 34.04
CA THR A 411 6.00 -35.08 35.05
C THR A 411 6.48 -36.52 35.15
N LEU A 412 6.59 -37.09 36.36
CA LEU A 412 6.89 -38.51 36.54
C LEU A 412 5.59 -39.33 36.60
N PRO A 413 5.56 -40.57 36.06
CA PRO A 413 6.69 -41.35 35.54
C PRO A 413 6.87 -41.29 34.02
N ASP A 414 6.00 -40.59 33.30
CA ASP A 414 5.94 -40.55 31.82
C ASP A 414 6.90 -39.55 31.18
N PHE A 415 7.47 -38.64 31.98
CA PHE A 415 8.34 -37.55 31.57
C PHE A 415 7.70 -36.63 30.53
N SER A 416 6.37 -36.48 30.59
CA SER A 416 5.67 -35.51 29.75
C SER A 416 6.15 -34.11 30.12
N ILE A 417 6.75 -33.44 29.14
CA ILE A 417 7.40 -32.14 29.29
C ILE A 417 6.40 -31.04 28.96
N THR A 418 6.30 -30.06 29.85
CA THR A 418 5.67 -28.78 29.59
C THR A 418 6.66 -27.65 29.87
N ALA A 419 6.63 -26.63 29.02
CA ALA A 419 7.24 -25.34 29.29
C ALA A 419 6.25 -24.25 28.87
N ASP A 420 6.09 -23.25 29.73
CA ASP A 420 5.25 -22.09 29.49
C ASP A 420 6.12 -20.85 29.67
N VAL A 421 6.08 -19.96 28.68
CA VAL A 421 6.66 -18.63 28.78
C VAL A 421 5.51 -17.64 28.89
N ARG A 422 5.44 -17.00 30.06
CA ARG A 422 4.72 -15.74 30.24
C ARG A 422 5.77 -14.64 30.27
N PRO A 423 5.98 -13.88 29.18
CA PRO A 423 7.09 -12.95 29.13
C PRO A 423 6.68 -11.55 29.60
N ASP A 424 7.54 -11.05 30.46
CA ASP A 424 8.06 -9.69 30.53
C ASP A 424 9.16 -9.42 29.46
N HIS A 425 9.47 -10.36 28.56
CA HIS A 425 10.55 -10.29 27.56
C HIS A 425 10.15 -10.74 26.13
N PRO A 426 10.34 -9.91 25.10
CA PRO A 426 9.94 -10.23 23.72
C PRO A 426 10.88 -11.25 23.05
N LEU A 427 10.35 -12.37 22.53
CA LEU A 427 11.10 -13.33 21.69
C LEU A 427 10.85 -13.05 20.18
N PRO A 428 11.89 -12.84 19.35
CA PRO A 428 11.70 -12.69 17.90
C PRO A 428 11.25 -13.99 17.24
N LEU A 429 10.16 -13.93 16.48
CA LEU A 429 9.58 -15.04 15.77
C LEU A 429 10.57 -15.72 14.80
N LYS A 430 11.39 -14.92 14.13
CA LYS A 430 12.40 -15.40 13.19
C LYS A 430 13.33 -16.44 13.80
N SER A 431 13.74 -16.26 15.05
CA SER A 431 14.61 -17.20 15.78
C SER A 431 13.92 -18.55 16.00
N LEU A 432 12.62 -18.54 16.34
CA LEU A 432 11.83 -19.76 16.57
C LEU A 432 11.60 -20.55 15.26
N VAL A 433 11.26 -19.85 14.18
CA VAL A 433 11.04 -20.46 12.86
C VAL A 433 12.35 -21.00 12.30
N GLN A 434 13.47 -20.28 12.41
CA GLN A 434 14.77 -20.80 11.94
C GLN A 434 15.23 -22.05 12.70
N LYS A 435 14.97 -22.12 14.02
CA LYS A 435 15.37 -23.25 14.85
C LYS A 435 14.56 -24.50 14.57
N TYR A 436 13.23 -24.38 14.48
CA TYR A 436 12.33 -25.55 14.43
C TYR A 436 11.75 -25.82 13.04
N LEU A 437 11.65 -24.81 12.19
CA LEU A 437 11.13 -24.88 10.83
C LEU A 437 12.13 -24.24 9.83
N PRO A 438 13.38 -24.72 9.71
CA PRO A 438 14.40 -24.09 8.88
C PRO A 438 14.04 -24.05 7.38
N ALA A 439 13.10 -24.88 6.94
CA ALA A 439 12.55 -24.89 5.58
C ALA A 439 11.37 -23.91 5.38
N ALA A 440 10.94 -23.21 6.44
CA ALA A 440 9.87 -22.23 6.34
C ALA A 440 10.32 -20.96 5.61
N PRO A 441 9.40 -20.26 4.93
CA PRO A 441 9.66 -18.95 4.35
C PRO A 441 10.11 -17.94 5.42
N PRO A 442 10.90 -16.91 5.04
CA PRO A 442 11.31 -15.86 5.97
C PRO A 442 10.09 -15.14 6.55
N VAL A 443 9.95 -15.20 7.87
CA VAL A 443 8.94 -14.47 8.66
C VAL A 443 9.52 -13.15 9.18
N GLY A 444 8.65 -12.18 9.45
CA GLY A 444 9.07 -10.91 10.06
C GLY A 444 9.53 -11.08 11.52
N ASP A 445 10.24 -10.08 12.05
CA ASP A 445 10.61 -10.01 13.47
C ASP A 445 9.40 -9.58 14.30
N LEU A 446 8.45 -10.50 14.47
CA LEU A 446 7.34 -10.37 15.41
C LEU A 446 7.81 -10.75 16.82
N THR A 447 7.26 -10.07 17.81
CA THR A 447 7.47 -10.42 19.21
C THR A 447 6.48 -11.51 19.62
N VAL A 448 6.91 -12.56 20.32
CA VAL A 448 6.02 -13.58 20.90
C VAL A 448 5.45 -13.07 22.22
N ASP A 449 4.12 -13.07 22.36
CA ASP A 449 3.37 -12.75 23.59
C ASP A 449 3.22 -13.97 24.50
N ASP A 450 2.85 -15.12 23.92
CA ASP A 450 2.65 -16.37 24.65
C ASP A 450 3.38 -17.49 23.90
N LEU A 451 4.15 -18.29 24.62
CA LEU A 451 4.79 -19.49 24.07
C LEU A 451 4.48 -20.69 24.97
N TYR A 452 3.89 -21.71 24.38
CA TYR A 452 3.64 -22.99 25.02
C TYR A 452 4.38 -24.10 24.30
N LEU A 453 5.03 -24.97 25.05
CA LEU A 453 5.76 -26.13 24.53
C LEU A 453 5.33 -27.38 25.29
N THR A 454 4.95 -28.42 24.55
CA THR A 454 4.80 -29.78 25.06
C THR A 454 5.73 -30.74 24.34
N ALA A 455 6.28 -31.70 25.06
CA ALA A 455 7.07 -32.74 24.43
C ALA A 455 6.94 -34.08 25.15
N GLN A 456 6.97 -35.16 24.38
CA GLN A 456 7.14 -36.52 24.87
C GLN A 456 8.56 -36.98 24.51
N PRO A 457 9.43 -37.26 25.49
CA PRO A 457 10.84 -37.58 25.23
C PRO A 457 11.01 -38.69 24.19
N GLY A 458 11.85 -38.42 23.18
CA GLY A 458 12.13 -39.32 22.06
C GLY A 458 10.95 -39.65 21.14
N GLN A 459 9.80 -38.99 21.27
CA GLN A 459 8.59 -39.28 20.47
C GLN A 459 8.06 -38.06 19.71
N SER A 460 7.69 -36.97 20.40
CA SER A 460 7.02 -35.82 19.80
C SER A 460 7.33 -34.50 20.52
N LEU A 461 7.16 -33.40 19.79
CA LEU A 461 7.29 -32.02 20.28
C LEU A 461 6.18 -31.18 19.63
N SER A 462 5.53 -30.32 20.40
CA SER A 462 4.54 -29.36 19.93
C SER A 462 4.84 -28.01 20.54
N ILE A 463 4.92 -26.98 19.68
CA ILE A 463 5.20 -25.60 20.07
C ILE A 463 4.05 -24.75 19.53
N GLY A 464 3.33 -24.08 20.42
CA GLY A 464 2.33 -23.08 20.09
C GLY A 464 2.83 -21.69 20.49
N ALA A 465 2.76 -20.71 19.59
CA ALA A 465 3.15 -19.34 19.88
C ALA A 465 2.09 -18.34 19.38
N ARG A 466 1.79 -17.32 20.18
CA ARG A 466 0.98 -16.16 19.79
C ARG A 466 1.86 -14.92 19.76
N MET A 467 1.75 -14.13 18.71
CA MET A 467 2.57 -12.92 18.54
C MET A 467 1.87 -11.68 19.07
N ALA A 468 2.65 -10.73 19.54
CA ALA A 468 2.24 -9.38 19.88
C ALA A 468 1.84 -8.60 18.62
N ASP A 469 0.71 -7.90 18.68
CA ASP A 469 0.29 -7.00 17.60
C ASP A 469 1.13 -5.70 17.56
N ALA A 470 1.86 -5.37 18.62
CA ALA A 470 2.67 -4.16 18.74
C ALA A 470 4.04 -4.44 19.39
N PRO A 471 5.11 -3.68 19.07
CA PRO A 471 5.14 -2.55 18.12
C PRO A 471 5.25 -2.98 16.64
N ASN A 472 5.51 -4.25 16.35
CA ASN A 472 5.79 -4.74 14.99
C ASN A 472 4.68 -5.71 14.54
N PRO A 473 3.60 -5.24 13.88
CA PRO A 473 2.58 -6.12 13.30
C PRO A 473 3.15 -6.90 12.10
N TRP A 474 2.55 -8.04 11.77
CA TRP A 474 2.94 -8.77 10.56
C TRP A 474 2.36 -8.08 9.32
N VAL A 475 3.24 -7.47 8.53
CA VAL A 475 2.83 -6.72 7.35
C VAL A 475 3.31 -7.43 6.08
N ILE A 476 2.39 -7.62 5.13
CA ILE A 476 2.69 -8.09 3.77
C ILE A 476 2.54 -6.94 2.78
N ASP A 477 3.48 -6.84 1.84
CA ASP A 477 3.44 -5.85 0.77
C ASP A 477 2.56 -6.38 -0.38
N LEU A 478 1.24 -6.27 -0.22
CA LEU A 478 0.24 -6.74 -1.17
C LEU A 478 -0.84 -5.68 -1.36
N GLY A 479 -0.97 -5.18 -2.60
CA GLY A 479 -1.92 -4.13 -2.95
C GLY A 479 -1.46 -2.71 -2.60
N LYS A 480 -2.27 -1.71 -2.97
CA LYS A 480 -1.95 -0.27 -2.81
C LYS A 480 -1.63 0.16 -1.37
N GLY A 481 -2.13 -0.60 -0.39
CA GLY A 481 -1.78 -0.47 1.02
C GLY A 481 -1.06 -1.73 1.50
N LYS A 482 -0.07 -1.58 2.38
CA LYS A 482 0.52 -2.76 3.03
C LYS A 482 -0.55 -3.41 3.94
N LEU A 483 -0.78 -4.71 3.80
CA LEU A 483 -1.80 -5.40 4.58
C LEU A 483 -1.20 -5.91 5.89
N ALA A 484 -1.85 -5.59 7.00
CA ALA A 484 -1.50 -6.10 8.32
C ALA A 484 -2.28 -7.38 8.63
N ILE A 485 -1.58 -8.37 9.18
CA ILE A 485 -2.11 -9.59 9.75
C ILE A 485 -1.94 -9.49 11.26
N SER A 486 -3.06 -9.50 12.00
CA SER A 486 -3.10 -9.45 13.46
C SER A 486 -3.36 -10.84 14.05
N ASP A 487 -3.31 -10.97 15.38
CA ASP A 487 -3.56 -12.23 16.09
C ASP A 487 -2.71 -13.38 15.54
N VAL A 488 -1.43 -13.10 15.21
CA VAL A 488 -0.59 -14.08 14.52
C VAL A 488 -0.30 -15.26 15.44
N GLN A 489 -0.57 -16.45 14.95
CA GLN A 489 -0.40 -17.71 15.66
C GLN A 489 0.48 -18.66 14.86
N ILE A 490 1.29 -19.42 15.59
CA ILE A 490 2.15 -20.44 15.04
C ILE A 490 1.98 -21.71 15.82
N GLN A 491 1.86 -22.79 15.08
CA GLN A 491 1.83 -24.14 15.60
C GLN A 491 2.93 -24.94 14.90
N VAL A 492 3.83 -25.52 15.66
CA VAL A 492 4.88 -26.41 15.16
C VAL A 492 4.67 -27.77 15.81
N GLU A 493 4.65 -28.82 15.01
CA GLU A 493 4.51 -30.20 15.45
C GLU A 493 5.65 -31.03 14.88
N TYR A 494 6.30 -31.80 15.74
CA TYR A 494 7.29 -32.80 15.36
C TYR A 494 6.84 -34.15 15.89
N ALA A 495 6.92 -35.18 15.03
CA ALA A 495 6.75 -36.56 15.41
C ALA A 495 7.86 -37.43 14.81
N LYS A 496 8.43 -38.31 15.63
CA LYS A 496 9.49 -39.24 15.21
C LYS A 496 9.03 -40.10 14.03
N GLY A 497 9.73 -39.98 12.91
CA GLY A 497 9.43 -40.67 11.65
C GLY A 497 8.56 -39.88 10.66
N ALA A 498 7.85 -38.84 11.10
CA ALA A 498 7.05 -37.96 10.23
C ALA A 498 7.74 -36.61 9.94
N GLY A 499 8.74 -36.22 10.74
CA GLY A 499 9.45 -34.95 10.61
C GLY A 499 8.73 -33.80 11.30
N THR A 500 9.09 -32.56 10.93
CA THR A 500 8.46 -31.35 11.47
C THR A 500 7.46 -30.76 10.49
N THR A 501 6.25 -30.52 10.95
CA THR A 501 5.18 -29.80 10.26
C THR A 501 4.76 -28.58 11.06
N GLY A 502 4.09 -27.62 10.45
CA GLY A 502 3.56 -26.49 11.19
C GLY A 502 2.60 -25.64 10.39
N THR A 503 2.00 -24.68 11.08
CA THR A 503 1.17 -23.66 10.48
C THR A 503 1.50 -22.28 11.02
N VAL A 504 1.45 -21.28 10.16
CA VAL A 504 1.60 -19.86 10.51
C VAL A 504 0.37 -19.15 9.95
N GLY A 505 -0.37 -18.44 10.80
CA GLY A 505 -1.61 -17.81 10.38
C GLY A 505 -2.02 -16.65 11.28
N GLY A 506 -3.10 -15.97 10.94
CA GLY A 506 -3.65 -14.86 11.70
C GLY A 506 -4.87 -14.27 11.00
N LYS A 507 -5.28 -13.08 11.41
CA LYS A 507 -6.41 -12.37 10.81
C LYS A 507 -5.92 -11.31 9.85
N LEU A 508 -6.28 -11.48 8.58
CA LEU A 508 -6.05 -10.48 7.54
C LEU A 508 -7.29 -9.59 7.43
N LYS A 509 -7.07 -8.27 7.47
CA LYS A 509 -8.11 -7.28 7.17
C LYS A 509 -8.01 -6.87 5.70
N LEU A 510 -9.14 -6.96 4.98
CA LEU A 510 -9.26 -6.56 3.58
C LEU A 510 -10.56 -5.75 3.44
N GLY A 511 -10.43 -4.45 3.22
CA GLY A 511 -11.55 -3.51 3.35
C GLY A 511 -12.16 -3.56 4.76
N ASP A 512 -13.48 -3.78 4.83
CA ASP A 512 -14.21 -4.02 6.08
C ASP A 512 -14.27 -5.50 6.50
N ALA A 513 -13.79 -6.42 5.65
CA ALA A 513 -13.79 -7.85 5.94
C ALA A 513 -12.56 -8.27 6.77
N ASN A 514 -12.79 -9.19 7.71
CA ASN A 514 -11.71 -9.89 8.43
C ASN A 514 -11.80 -11.37 8.05
N LEU A 515 -10.66 -11.96 7.68
CA LEU A 515 -10.59 -13.38 7.35
C LEU A 515 -9.39 -14.03 8.04
N ASP A 516 -9.58 -15.28 8.47
CA ASP A 516 -8.50 -16.11 8.98
C ASP A 516 -7.68 -16.63 7.81
N VAL A 517 -6.37 -16.38 7.85
CA VAL A 517 -5.40 -16.86 6.87
C VAL A 517 -4.40 -17.81 7.52
N LEU A 518 -4.02 -18.87 6.81
CA LEU A 518 -3.13 -19.91 7.29
C LEU A 518 -2.17 -20.35 6.18
N CYS A 519 -0.89 -20.50 6.51
CA CYS A 519 0.14 -21.12 5.69
C CYS A 519 0.61 -22.41 6.35
N LYS A 520 0.70 -23.51 5.61
CA LYS A 520 1.24 -24.80 6.09
C LYS A 520 2.73 -24.91 5.77
N VAL A 521 3.47 -25.62 6.61
CA VAL A 521 4.93 -25.87 6.49
C VAL A 521 5.20 -27.37 6.74
N PRO A 522 6.11 -28.03 5.99
CA PRO A 522 6.95 -27.50 4.91
C PRO A 522 6.17 -27.30 3.60
N GLY A 523 6.61 -26.34 2.78
CA GLY A 523 5.99 -25.99 1.49
C GLY A 523 6.35 -24.56 1.09
N ASP A 524 5.96 -24.17 -0.13
CA ASP A 524 6.08 -22.78 -0.60
C ASP A 524 5.15 -21.86 0.21
N PHE A 525 5.51 -20.57 0.32
CA PHE A 525 4.67 -19.60 1.01
C PHE A 525 3.32 -19.44 0.28
N CYS A 526 2.25 -19.93 0.90
CA CYS A 526 0.88 -19.79 0.42
C CYS A 526 -0.05 -19.62 1.61
N LEU A 527 -0.49 -18.38 1.87
CA LEU A 527 -1.57 -18.11 2.82
C LEU A 527 -2.91 -18.43 2.16
N THR A 528 -3.63 -19.38 2.73
CA THR A 528 -4.99 -19.73 2.31
C THR A 528 -6.00 -19.18 3.31
N GLY A 529 -7.14 -18.69 2.84
CA GLY A 529 -8.21 -18.20 3.70
C GLY A 529 -9.55 -18.14 2.96
N GLN A 530 -10.63 -17.91 3.70
CA GLN A 530 -11.97 -17.75 3.15
C GLN A 530 -12.38 -16.29 3.22
N LEU A 531 -12.51 -15.65 2.06
CA LEU A 531 -12.99 -14.28 1.94
C LEU A 531 -14.53 -14.27 2.08
N PRO A 532 -15.11 -13.46 2.97
CA PRO A 532 -16.56 -13.25 3.03
C PRO A 532 -17.13 -12.68 1.73
N SER A 533 -18.46 -12.67 1.61
CA SER A 533 -19.16 -12.07 0.46
C SER A 533 -18.75 -10.61 0.25
N VAL A 534 -18.30 -10.24 -0.94
CA VAL A 534 -17.79 -8.89 -1.27
C VAL A 534 -18.02 -8.57 -2.75
N SER A 535 -18.27 -7.29 -3.07
CA SER A 535 -18.30 -6.81 -4.46
C SER A 535 -16.90 -6.83 -5.08
N ILE A 536 -16.82 -7.23 -6.35
CA ILE A 536 -15.56 -7.21 -7.11
C ILE A 536 -14.98 -5.80 -7.20
N LYS A 537 -15.83 -4.76 -7.30
CA LYS A 537 -15.39 -3.36 -7.28
C LYS A 537 -14.62 -3.00 -6.01
N THR A 538 -15.17 -3.35 -4.85
CA THR A 538 -14.53 -3.08 -3.56
C THR A 538 -13.19 -3.81 -3.43
N LEU A 539 -13.12 -5.06 -3.90
CA LEU A 539 -11.85 -5.81 -3.92
C LEU A 539 -10.79 -5.15 -4.82
N VAL A 540 -11.19 -4.66 -5.99
CA VAL A 540 -10.29 -3.91 -6.90
C VAL A 540 -9.88 -2.59 -6.29
N GLU A 541 -10.82 -1.83 -5.73
CA GLU A 541 -10.56 -0.55 -5.06
C GLU A 541 -9.61 -0.72 -3.87
N ASP A 542 -9.75 -1.76 -3.07
CA ASP A 542 -8.90 -1.99 -1.89
C ASP A 542 -7.48 -2.40 -2.25
N LEU A 543 -7.30 -3.18 -3.33
CA LEU A 543 -6.01 -3.79 -3.67
C LEU A 543 -5.24 -3.09 -4.79
N CYS A 544 -5.89 -2.36 -5.70
CA CYS A 544 -5.24 -1.86 -6.92
C CYS A 544 -5.05 -0.34 -6.93
N ASP A 545 -3.99 0.13 -7.59
CA ASP A 545 -3.74 1.56 -7.82
C ASP A 545 -4.66 2.11 -8.93
N ASN A 546 -4.91 1.29 -9.94
CA ASN A 546 -5.65 1.67 -11.14
C ASN A 546 -7.11 1.23 -11.08
N HIS A 547 -8.00 2.10 -11.50
CA HIS A 547 -9.43 1.84 -11.61
C HIS A 547 -9.77 1.12 -12.92
N ILE A 548 -10.69 0.16 -12.88
CA ILE A 548 -11.29 -0.45 -14.07
C ILE A 548 -12.45 0.45 -14.51
N PRO A 549 -12.50 0.96 -15.76
CA PRO A 549 -13.63 1.75 -16.25
C PRO A 549 -14.88 0.87 -16.41
N TRP A 550 -15.56 0.59 -15.30
CA TRP A 550 -16.72 -0.28 -15.25
C TRP A 550 -17.91 0.34 -16.00
N PRO A 551 -18.70 -0.47 -16.73
CA PRO A 551 -20.02 -0.06 -17.20
C PRO A 551 -20.87 0.51 -16.07
N ALA A 552 -21.61 1.59 -16.35
CA ALA A 552 -22.52 2.17 -15.37
C ALA A 552 -23.53 1.11 -14.84
N GLY A 553 -23.61 0.98 -13.52
CA GLY A 553 -24.51 0.05 -12.83
C GLY A 553 -24.06 -1.42 -12.80
N PHE A 554 -22.93 -1.78 -13.42
CA PHE A 554 -22.40 -3.15 -13.39
C PHE A 554 -21.51 -3.37 -12.18
N ASP A 555 -21.86 -4.33 -11.31
CA ASP A 555 -21.01 -4.83 -10.23
C ASP A 555 -21.39 -6.29 -9.96
N ILE A 556 -20.44 -7.09 -9.49
CA ILE A 556 -20.64 -8.52 -9.21
C ILE A 556 -20.29 -8.76 -7.75
N THR A 557 -21.25 -9.27 -6.99
CA THR A 557 -21.02 -9.76 -5.63
C THR A 557 -20.43 -11.16 -5.70
N LEU A 558 -19.19 -11.30 -5.24
CA LEU A 558 -18.54 -12.59 -5.03
C LEU A 558 -19.11 -13.20 -3.75
N PRO A 559 -19.59 -14.45 -3.75
CA PRO A 559 -19.98 -15.14 -2.53
C PRO A 559 -18.74 -15.45 -1.67
N ALA A 560 -18.93 -16.12 -0.54
CA ALA A 560 -17.80 -16.54 0.29
C ALA A 560 -16.83 -17.41 -0.55
N SER A 561 -15.61 -16.93 -0.74
CA SER A 561 -14.66 -17.45 -1.76
C SER A 561 -13.36 -17.90 -1.12
N GLN A 562 -12.72 -18.92 -1.68
CA GLN A 562 -11.37 -19.31 -1.27
C GLN A 562 -10.33 -18.36 -1.89
N ILE A 563 -9.37 -17.92 -1.07
CA ILE A 563 -8.27 -17.07 -1.51
C ILE A 563 -6.92 -17.73 -1.25
N ARG A 564 -5.92 -17.30 -2.02
CA ARG A 564 -4.52 -17.66 -1.84
C ARG A 564 -3.65 -16.42 -1.98
N ILE A 565 -2.69 -16.24 -1.09
CA ILE A 565 -1.64 -15.23 -1.22
C ILE A 565 -0.30 -15.96 -1.31
N GLU A 566 0.34 -15.83 -2.47
CA GLU A 566 1.60 -16.49 -2.77
C GLU A 566 2.74 -15.49 -2.85
N LYS A 567 3.97 -15.95 -2.67
CA LYS A 567 5.16 -15.14 -2.90
C LYS A 567 5.98 -15.72 -4.05
N GLN A 568 6.09 -14.99 -5.16
CA GLN A 568 6.85 -15.40 -6.34
C GLN A 568 7.82 -14.30 -6.75
N ALA A 569 9.07 -14.66 -7.06
CA ALA A 569 10.13 -13.75 -7.51
C ALA A 569 10.40 -12.51 -6.63
N GLY A 570 9.96 -12.54 -5.35
CA GLY A 570 10.13 -11.44 -4.39
C GLY A 570 8.84 -10.68 -4.05
N ASP A 571 7.84 -10.74 -4.94
CA ASP A 571 6.55 -10.04 -4.78
C ASP A 571 5.43 -10.99 -4.33
N TYR A 572 4.39 -10.42 -3.73
CA TYR A 572 3.18 -11.14 -3.35
C TYR A 572 2.11 -11.06 -4.46
N THR A 573 1.35 -12.14 -4.64
CA THR A 573 0.18 -12.20 -5.53
C THR A 573 -1.05 -12.60 -4.74
N PHE A 574 -2.17 -11.90 -4.96
CA PHE A 574 -3.48 -12.30 -4.42
C PHE A 574 -4.23 -13.06 -5.49
N LEU A 575 -4.71 -14.26 -5.18
CA LEU A 575 -5.46 -15.12 -6.08
C LEU A 575 -6.80 -15.48 -5.45
N LEU A 576 -7.87 -15.45 -6.24
CA LEU A 576 -9.21 -15.86 -5.84
C LEU A 576 -9.83 -16.70 -6.95
N GLY A 577 -10.49 -17.80 -6.57
CA GLY A 577 -11.24 -18.68 -7.46
C GLY A 577 -12.62 -18.96 -6.88
N VAL A 578 -13.67 -18.81 -7.68
CA VAL A 578 -15.06 -19.03 -7.23
C VAL A 578 -16.00 -19.36 -8.39
N HIS A 579 -17.06 -20.12 -8.13
CA HIS A 579 -18.19 -20.30 -9.06
C HIS A 579 -19.29 -19.27 -8.80
N LEU A 580 -19.80 -18.65 -9.86
CA LEU A 580 -20.91 -17.70 -9.85
C LEU A 580 -22.06 -18.27 -10.70
N ASP A 581 -23.27 -18.34 -10.16
CA ASP A 581 -24.42 -18.93 -10.87
C ASP A 581 -24.69 -18.28 -12.23
N ASP A 582 -24.53 -16.95 -12.32
CA ASP A 582 -24.82 -16.18 -13.54
C ASP A 582 -23.62 -15.97 -14.47
N PHE A 583 -22.39 -16.14 -13.97
CA PHE A 583 -21.14 -15.79 -14.68
C PHE A 583 -20.14 -16.95 -14.76
N GLY A 584 -20.51 -18.14 -14.31
CA GLY A 584 -19.66 -19.33 -14.35
C GLY A 584 -18.46 -19.22 -13.42
N ASP A 585 -17.32 -19.81 -13.81
CA ASP A 585 -16.13 -19.82 -12.96
C ASP A 585 -15.32 -18.53 -13.13
N LEU A 586 -14.98 -17.89 -12.02
CA LEU A 586 -14.14 -16.70 -11.97
C LEU A 586 -12.74 -17.06 -11.45
N ALA A 587 -11.73 -16.54 -12.14
CA ALA A 587 -10.36 -16.44 -11.65
C ALA A 587 -9.98 -14.96 -11.52
N PHE A 588 -9.55 -14.55 -10.32
CA PHE A 588 -9.09 -13.19 -10.05
C PHE A 588 -7.66 -13.21 -9.54
N LYS A 589 -6.85 -12.32 -10.07
CA LYS A 589 -5.44 -12.17 -9.71
C LYS A 589 -5.09 -10.70 -9.56
N VAL A 590 -4.46 -10.36 -8.43
CA VAL A 590 -3.78 -9.09 -8.21
C VAL A 590 -2.28 -9.32 -8.21
N ALA A 591 -1.56 -8.50 -8.96
CA ALA A 591 -0.11 -8.55 -9.07
C ALA A 591 0.45 -7.15 -9.32
N ARG A 592 1.75 -6.99 -9.07
CA ARG A 592 2.47 -5.76 -9.41
C ARG A 592 2.97 -5.85 -10.85
N VAL A 593 2.54 -4.92 -11.70
CA VAL A 593 2.94 -4.78 -13.11
C VAL A 593 3.43 -3.35 -13.32
N ASP A 594 4.63 -3.20 -13.90
CA ASP A 594 5.28 -1.89 -14.11
C ASP A 594 5.31 -0.99 -12.85
N GLY A 595 5.54 -1.60 -11.68
CA GLY A 595 5.63 -0.91 -10.40
C GLY A 595 4.30 -0.53 -9.75
N HIS A 596 3.15 -0.84 -10.37
CA HIS A 596 1.81 -0.54 -9.86
C HIS A 596 1.03 -1.82 -9.58
N TRP A 597 0.16 -1.80 -8.59
CA TRP A 597 -0.77 -2.89 -8.31
C TRP A 597 -1.96 -2.85 -9.27
N GLY A 598 -2.06 -3.89 -10.08
CA GLY A 598 -3.16 -4.10 -10.99
C GLY A 598 -3.82 -5.47 -10.77
N CYS A 599 -4.99 -5.65 -11.35
CA CYS A 599 -5.72 -6.90 -11.29
C CYS A 599 -6.30 -7.28 -12.65
N ALA A 600 -6.56 -8.57 -12.81
CA ALA A 600 -7.45 -9.07 -13.84
C ALA A 600 -8.39 -10.15 -13.28
N ALA A 601 -9.65 -10.09 -13.69
CA ALA A 601 -10.71 -11.06 -13.43
C ALA A 601 -11.11 -11.70 -14.75
N GLY A 602 -11.03 -13.02 -14.85
CA GLY A 602 -11.47 -13.79 -16.02
C GLY A 602 -12.68 -14.63 -15.62
N PHE A 603 -13.74 -14.58 -16.43
CA PHE A 603 -14.98 -15.32 -16.21
C PHE A 603 -15.17 -16.32 -17.35
N SER A 604 -15.17 -17.61 -17.02
CA SER A 604 -15.55 -18.69 -17.92
C SER A 604 -17.07 -18.77 -17.96
N LEU A 605 -17.68 -18.11 -18.96
CA LEU A 605 -19.12 -17.91 -19.00
C LEU A 605 -19.87 -19.18 -19.44
N PRO A 606 -21.08 -19.45 -18.91
CA PRO A 606 -21.87 -20.60 -19.33
C PRO A 606 -22.37 -20.46 -20.77
N GLN A 607 -22.68 -21.60 -21.41
CA GLN A 607 -23.25 -21.59 -22.77
C GLN A 607 -24.58 -20.80 -22.82
N GLY A 608 -24.76 -19.98 -23.86
CA GLY A 608 -25.95 -19.13 -24.03
C GLY A 608 -26.03 -17.92 -23.10
N TRP A 609 -24.93 -17.58 -22.41
CA TRP A 609 -24.81 -16.32 -21.66
C TRP A 609 -25.02 -15.11 -22.58
N LYS A 610 -25.53 -14.01 -22.00
CA LYS A 610 -25.98 -12.81 -22.72
C LYS A 610 -25.27 -11.55 -22.22
N LEU A 611 -24.75 -10.74 -23.13
CA LEU A 611 -24.11 -9.43 -22.85
C LEU A 611 -25.05 -8.46 -22.13
N SER A 612 -26.36 -8.56 -22.37
CA SER A 612 -27.38 -7.78 -21.67
C SER A 612 -27.41 -8.01 -20.15
N LYS A 613 -26.75 -9.05 -19.62
CA LYS A 613 -26.51 -9.21 -18.17
C LYS A 613 -25.50 -8.22 -17.60
N ILE A 614 -24.61 -7.64 -18.42
CA ILE A 614 -23.74 -6.53 -18.02
C ILE A 614 -24.54 -5.23 -18.01
N ASN A 615 -25.20 -4.94 -19.13
CA ASN A 615 -26.04 -3.75 -19.29
C ASN A 615 -27.12 -3.99 -20.36
N PRO A 616 -28.39 -3.63 -20.12
CA PRO A 616 -29.47 -3.80 -21.10
C PRO A 616 -29.22 -3.18 -22.48
N ALA A 617 -28.40 -2.12 -22.58
CA ALA A 617 -28.04 -1.49 -23.85
C ALA A 617 -27.30 -2.43 -24.82
N LEU A 618 -26.71 -3.52 -24.31
CA LEU A 618 -26.02 -4.52 -25.13
C LEU A 618 -26.95 -5.58 -25.74
N ALA A 619 -28.26 -5.52 -25.46
CA ALA A 619 -29.23 -6.51 -25.94
C ALA A 619 -29.30 -6.61 -27.48
N ALA A 620 -28.97 -5.54 -28.20
CA ALA A 620 -28.88 -5.57 -29.66
C ALA A 620 -27.83 -6.59 -30.15
N LEU A 621 -26.70 -6.74 -29.46
CA LEU A 621 -25.68 -7.74 -29.81
C LEU A 621 -26.17 -9.16 -29.56
N ASP A 622 -26.86 -9.40 -28.43
CA ASP A 622 -27.43 -10.72 -28.10
C ASP A 622 -28.52 -11.17 -29.07
N ASN A 623 -29.29 -10.22 -29.60
CA ASN A 623 -30.40 -10.51 -30.51
C ASN A 623 -29.92 -10.70 -31.95
N SER A 624 -28.82 -10.04 -32.34
CA SER A 624 -28.31 -10.06 -33.71
C SER A 624 -27.27 -11.14 -33.96
N PHE A 625 -26.55 -11.61 -32.93
CA PHE A 625 -25.42 -12.51 -33.08
C PHE A 625 -25.50 -13.74 -32.17
N GLN A 626 -24.93 -14.85 -32.65
CA GLN A 626 -24.74 -16.06 -31.85
C GLN A 626 -23.27 -16.17 -31.43
N PHE A 627 -23.07 -16.26 -30.11
CA PHE A 627 -21.76 -16.31 -29.48
C PHE A 627 -21.47 -17.72 -28.94
N ASN A 628 -20.27 -18.22 -29.21
CA ASN A 628 -19.74 -19.49 -28.74
C ASN A 628 -18.41 -19.26 -28.00
N THR A 629 -18.07 -20.11 -27.04
CA THR A 629 -16.80 -20.02 -26.28
C THR A 629 -16.58 -18.62 -25.69
N MET A 630 -17.36 -18.28 -24.66
CA MET A 630 -17.43 -16.92 -24.11
C MET A 630 -16.52 -16.73 -22.90
N LEU A 631 -15.65 -15.74 -22.95
CA LEU A 631 -14.77 -15.32 -21.87
C LEU A 631 -14.91 -13.82 -21.64
N LEU A 632 -15.31 -13.43 -20.43
CA LEU A 632 -15.29 -12.03 -20.01
C LEU A 632 -14.01 -11.76 -19.22
N VAL A 633 -13.33 -10.66 -19.51
CA VAL A 633 -12.11 -10.24 -18.81
C VAL A 633 -12.26 -8.79 -18.36
N ALA A 634 -12.19 -8.55 -17.06
CA ALA A 634 -12.06 -7.22 -16.49
C ALA A 634 -10.61 -7.03 -16.03
N SER A 635 -9.92 -5.98 -16.48
CA SER A 635 -8.54 -5.72 -16.07
C SER A 635 -8.32 -4.24 -15.75
N SER A 636 -7.46 -3.94 -14.78
CA SER A 636 -6.95 -2.58 -14.50
C SER A 636 -5.55 -2.35 -15.05
N MET A 637 -4.97 -3.34 -15.73
CA MET A 637 -3.59 -3.33 -16.21
C MET A 637 -3.48 -3.86 -17.64
N HIS A 638 -2.39 -3.48 -18.30
CA HIS A 638 -1.95 -4.03 -19.57
C HIS A 638 -0.81 -5.02 -19.31
N ASP A 639 -0.98 -6.28 -19.70
CA ASP A 639 0.08 -7.30 -19.59
C ASP A 639 -0.10 -8.36 -20.69
N SER A 640 0.81 -8.33 -21.67
CA SER A 640 0.83 -9.26 -22.80
C SER A 640 1.19 -10.70 -22.42
N GLY A 641 1.84 -10.92 -21.27
CA GLY A 641 2.27 -12.22 -20.76
C GLY A 641 1.34 -12.79 -19.67
N PHE A 642 0.21 -12.14 -19.41
CA PHE A 642 -0.65 -12.47 -18.29
C PHE A 642 -1.23 -13.88 -18.38
N THR A 643 -1.25 -14.57 -17.24
CA THR A 643 -1.94 -15.86 -17.07
C THR A 643 -2.80 -15.84 -15.81
N PHE A 644 -4.02 -16.37 -15.94
CA PHE A 644 -4.93 -16.61 -14.82
C PHE A 644 -4.42 -17.76 -13.93
N PRO A 645 -4.71 -17.73 -12.61
CA PRO A 645 -4.32 -18.80 -11.71
C PRO A 645 -4.97 -20.13 -12.07
N ASP A 646 -4.29 -21.23 -11.70
CA ASP A 646 -4.86 -22.57 -11.78
C ASP A 646 -5.99 -22.71 -10.75
N LEU A 647 -7.20 -22.91 -11.25
CA LEU A 647 -8.41 -22.97 -10.44
C LEU A 647 -8.49 -24.28 -9.63
N ALA A 648 -7.80 -25.35 -10.05
CA ALA A 648 -7.74 -26.59 -9.29
C ALA A 648 -7.08 -26.40 -7.91
N GLY A 649 -6.19 -25.41 -7.79
CA GLY A 649 -5.47 -25.12 -6.55
C GLY A 649 -6.32 -24.55 -5.41
N PHE A 650 -7.59 -24.18 -5.64
CA PHE A 650 -8.50 -23.69 -4.60
C PHE A 650 -9.29 -24.81 -3.92
N ASN A 651 -9.31 -26.03 -4.49
CA ASN A 651 -10.01 -27.20 -3.95
C ASN A 651 -11.51 -26.97 -3.65
N ASP A 652 -12.17 -26.08 -4.39
CA ASP A 652 -13.61 -25.83 -4.27
C ASP A 652 -14.40 -26.71 -5.25
N PRO A 653 -15.27 -27.62 -4.77
CA PRO A 653 -16.05 -28.52 -5.64
C PRO A 653 -17.09 -27.80 -6.50
N ALA A 654 -17.42 -26.53 -6.21
CA ALA A 654 -18.34 -25.74 -7.03
C ALA A 654 -17.68 -25.25 -8.33
N ILE A 655 -16.35 -25.10 -8.34
CA ILE A 655 -15.59 -24.67 -9.51
C ILE A 655 -15.54 -25.80 -10.54
N LYS A 656 -15.99 -25.53 -11.76
CA LYS A 656 -16.10 -26.55 -12.83
C LYS A 656 -14.92 -26.51 -13.80
N SER A 657 -14.35 -25.32 -14.01
CA SER A 657 -13.23 -25.06 -14.91
C SER A 657 -11.91 -25.23 -14.18
N THR A 658 -10.99 -26.00 -14.74
CA THR A 658 -9.63 -26.14 -14.19
C THR A 658 -8.72 -24.98 -14.61
N LYS A 659 -8.99 -24.35 -15.76
CA LYS A 659 -8.17 -23.26 -16.29
C LYS A 659 -9.02 -22.27 -17.09
N ILE A 660 -8.73 -20.99 -16.92
CA ILE A 660 -9.21 -19.91 -17.80
C ILE A 660 -8.03 -19.46 -18.67
N ALA A 661 -8.17 -19.56 -19.99
CA ALA A 661 -7.14 -19.19 -20.94
C ALA A 661 -7.62 -18.05 -21.84
N LEU A 662 -6.76 -17.04 -22.03
CA LEU A 662 -7.00 -16.01 -23.03
C LEU A 662 -6.93 -16.64 -24.43
N PRO A 663 -7.81 -16.25 -25.37
CA PRO A 663 -7.75 -16.76 -26.73
C PRO A 663 -6.51 -16.24 -27.47
N PRO A 664 -6.09 -16.89 -28.58
CA PRO A 664 -4.95 -16.43 -29.39
C PRO A 664 -5.13 -15.02 -29.95
N SER A 665 -6.37 -14.56 -30.11
CA SER A 665 -6.72 -13.21 -30.54
C SER A 665 -6.46 -12.14 -29.48
N ALA A 666 -6.32 -12.51 -28.20
CA ALA A 666 -6.01 -11.60 -27.12
C ALA A 666 -4.50 -11.27 -27.09
N GLN A 667 -4.16 -9.99 -27.06
CA GLN A 667 -2.78 -9.52 -26.84
C GLN A 667 -2.46 -9.41 -25.34
N GLY A 668 -2.85 -10.44 -24.57
CA GLY A 668 -2.85 -10.42 -23.10
C GLY A 668 -4.08 -9.72 -22.50
N VAL A 669 -3.94 -9.23 -21.27
CA VAL A 669 -5.00 -8.42 -20.63
C VAL A 669 -4.78 -6.95 -20.94
N VAL A 670 -5.87 -6.21 -21.17
CA VAL A 670 -5.85 -4.77 -21.40
C VAL A 670 -6.86 -4.08 -20.48
N PRO A 671 -6.61 -2.83 -20.03
CA PRO A 671 -7.51 -2.14 -19.11
C PRO A 671 -8.95 -2.04 -19.65
N GLY A 672 -9.94 -2.23 -18.77
CA GLY A 672 -11.36 -2.21 -19.12
C GLY A 672 -12.01 -3.59 -19.12
N LEU A 673 -13.23 -3.65 -19.67
CA LEU A 673 -14.04 -4.86 -19.77
C LEU A 673 -14.03 -5.37 -21.22
N ASN A 674 -13.43 -6.55 -21.43
CA ASN A 674 -13.23 -7.17 -22.73
C ASN A 674 -13.98 -8.50 -22.77
N PHE A 675 -14.81 -8.69 -23.77
CA PHE A 675 -15.53 -9.95 -24.00
C PHE A 675 -14.97 -10.62 -25.24
N PHE A 676 -14.40 -11.80 -25.02
CA PHE A 676 -13.82 -12.64 -26.05
C PHE A 676 -14.79 -13.77 -26.37
N THR A 677 -15.04 -14.00 -27.65
CA THR A 677 -15.97 -15.01 -28.11
C THR A 677 -15.65 -15.44 -29.53
N GLU A 678 -16.13 -16.61 -29.93
CA GLU A 678 -16.35 -16.93 -31.34
C GLU A 678 -17.75 -16.43 -31.73
N MET A 679 -17.89 -15.82 -32.90
CA MET A 679 -19.16 -15.36 -33.47
C MET A 679 -19.39 -16.00 -34.82
N GLU A 680 -20.60 -16.49 -35.08
CA GLU A 680 -20.98 -16.95 -36.41
C GLU A 680 -21.19 -15.75 -37.35
N LEU A 681 -20.53 -15.74 -38.51
CA LEU A 681 -20.69 -14.73 -39.58
C LEU A 681 -22.02 -14.90 -40.37
N GLY A 682 -23.04 -15.50 -39.77
CA GLY A 682 -24.34 -15.79 -40.37
C GLY A 682 -25.51 -15.43 -39.45
N GLY A 683 -26.73 -15.39 -39.99
CA GLY A 683 -27.96 -15.12 -39.23
C GLY A 683 -28.43 -13.66 -39.21
N HIS A 684 -27.53 -12.68 -39.36
CA HIS A 684 -27.88 -11.27 -39.59
C HIS A 684 -27.74 -10.91 -41.08
N LYS A 685 -28.69 -10.14 -41.63
CA LYS A 685 -28.71 -9.79 -43.08
C LYS A 685 -27.42 -9.12 -43.55
N ASP A 686 -26.83 -8.26 -42.71
CA ASP A 686 -25.65 -7.46 -43.07
C ASP A 686 -24.36 -8.30 -43.01
N LEU A 687 -24.24 -9.21 -42.04
CA LEU A 687 -23.12 -10.17 -42.00
C LEU A 687 -23.19 -11.17 -43.15
N GLU A 688 -24.39 -11.61 -43.52
CA GLU A 688 -24.60 -12.46 -44.70
C GLU A 688 -24.17 -11.78 -46.01
N LEU A 689 -24.39 -10.46 -46.13
CA LEU A 689 -23.92 -9.68 -47.26
C LEU A 689 -22.38 -9.66 -47.32
N ILE A 690 -21.71 -9.34 -46.21
CA ILE A 690 -20.24 -9.31 -46.13
C ILE A 690 -19.64 -10.69 -46.40
N LYS A 691 -20.19 -11.75 -45.79
CA LYS A 691 -19.75 -13.14 -45.98
C LYS A 691 -19.84 -13.58 -47.44
N LYS A 692 -20.95 -13.24 -48.13
CA LYS A 692 -21.14 -13.55 -49.56
C LYS A 692 -20.24 -12.72 -50.45
N MET A 693 -20.11 -11.43 -50.19
CA MET A 693 -19.29 -10.50 -50.97
C MET A 693 -17.81 -10.90 -50.95
N LEU A 694 -17.30 -11.25 -49.77
CA LEU A 694 -15.90 -11.62 -49.54
C LEU A 694 -15.63 -13.13 -49.64
N LYS A 695 -16.63 -13.94 -50.02
CA LYS A 695 -16.51 -15.41 -50.15
C LYS A 695 -15.80 -16.07 -48.95
N VAL A 696 -16.10 -15.60 -47.73
CA VAL A 696 -15.43 -16.07 -46.52
C VAL A 696 -15.81 -17.54 -46.27
N SER A 697 -14.81 -18.42 -46.24
CA SER A 697 -15.02 -19.86 -46.11
C SER A 697 -15.29 -20.32 -44.67
N ASN A 698 -14.84 -19.55 -43.68
CA ASN A 698 -15.05 -19.86 -42.26
C ASN A 698 -16.40 -19.31 -41.79
N ALA A 699 -17.21 -20.17 -41.16
CA ALA A 699 -18.49 -19.77 -40.59
C ALA A 699 -18.33 -18.94 -39.30
N ASN A 700 -17.24 -19.11 -38.56
CA ASN A 700 -16.99 -18.43 -37.29
C ASN A 700 -15.75 -17.54 -37.37
N VAL A 701 -15.79 -16.42 -36.65
CA VAL A 701 -14.65 -15.53 -36.44
C VAL A 701 -14.42 -15.31 -34.95
N ASP A 702 -13.15 -15.17 -34.56
CA ASP A 702 -12.79 -14.73 -33.22
C ASP A 702 -13.09 -13.24 -33.09
N VAL A 703 -13.84 -12.91 -32.04
CA VAL A 703 -14.37 -11.58 -31.78
C VAL A 703 -13.90 -11.08 -30.42
N VAL A 704 -13.57 -9.80 -30.40
CA VAL A 704 -13.36 -9.04 -29.17
C VAL A 704 -14.37 -7.91 -29.11
N VAL A 705 -15.13 -7.82 -28.03
CA VAL A 705 -15.99 -6.68 -27.71
C VAL A 705 -15.35 -5.91 -26.57
N GLN A 706 -15.04 -4.63 -26.81
CA GLN A 706 -14.59 -3.72 -25.76
C GLN A 706 -15.78 -2.92 -25.24
N ILE A 707 -16.07 -3.07 -23.95
CA ILE A 707 -17.23 -2.45 -23.29
C ILE A 707 -16.71 -1.34 -22.38
N GLY A 708 -16.99 -0.09 -22.76
CA GLY A 708 -16.64 1.10 -21.98
C GLY A 708 -17.67 1.44 -20.89
N GLU A 709 -17.48 2.57 -20.22
CA GLU A 709 -18.38 3.09 -19.18
C GLU A 709 -19.81 3.36 -19.69
N ASN A 710 -19.94 3.69 -20.99
CA ASN A 710 -21.21 3.79 -21.71
C ASN A 710 -21.37 2.62 -22.69
N PRO A 711 -22.05 1.53 -22.28
CA PRO A 711 -22.20 0.33 -23.11
C PRO A 711 -23.00 0.54 -24.40
N SER A 712 -23.81 1.61 -24.46
CA SER A 712 -24.55 1.99 -25.68
C SER A 712 -23.62 2.38 -26.84
N ASN A 713 -22.33 2.59 -26.55
CA ASN A 713 -21.27 2.91 -27.51
C ASN A 713 -20.17 1.83 -27.51
N SER A 714 -20.55 0.56 -27.62
CA SER A 714 -19.60 -0.56 -27.64
C SER A 714 -19.07 -0.85 -29.05
N LEU A 715 -17.83 -1.33 -29.12
CA LEU A 715 -17.17 -1.71 -30.36
C LEU A 715 -16.82 -3.20 -30.33
N LEU A 716 -17.28 -3.92 -31.35
CA LEU A 716 -16.96 -5.30 -31.62
C LEU A 716 -16.06 -5.35 -32.84
N MET A 717 -14.94 -6.06 -32.72
CA MET A 717 -13.96 -6.23 -33.79
C MET A 717 -13.67 -7.70 -34.04
N ALA A 718 -13.54 -8.08 -35.32
CA ALA A 718 -13.09 -9.40 -35.74
C ALA A 718 -12.13 -9.27 -36.92
N SER A 719 -11.06 -10.07 -36.96
CA SER A 719 -10.20 -10.10 -38.15
C SER A 719 -10.95 -10.78 -39.30
N LEU A 720 -10.87 -10.19 -40.49
CA LEU A 720 -11.61 -10.65 -41.67
C LEU A 720 -10.67 -10.77 -42.88
N ASN A 721 -10.57 -11.99 -43.41
CA ASN A 721 -9.83 -12.29 -44.62
C ASN A 721 -10.78 -12.94 -45.62
N GLY A 722 -10.74 -12.47 -46.87
CA GLY A 722 -11.63 -12.97 -47.90
C GLY A 722 -11.18 -12.57 -49.30
N ARG A 723 -12.02 -12.85 -50.29
CA ARG A 723 -11.80 -12.55 -51.70
C ARG A 723 -13.10 -12.16 -52.37
N PHE A 724 -13.07 -11.08 -53.15
CA PHE A 724 -14.21 -10.75 -54.01
C PHE A 724 -14.29 -11.73 -55.19
N ASN A 725 -13.13 -12.04 -55.80
CA ASN A 725 -12.96 -13.02 -56.88
C ASN A 725 -11.51 -13.55 -56.91
N ASP A 726 -11.14 -14.32 -57.93
CA ASP A 726 -9.82 -14.96 -58.04
C ASP A 726 -8.65 -13.97 -58.20
N ALA A 727 -8.91 -12.70 -58.52
CA ALA A 727 -7.91 -11.66 -58.76
C ALA A 727 -7.90 -10.56 -57.68
N VAL A 728 -8.83 -10.58 -56.72
CA VAL A 728 -9.07 -9.50 -55.75
C VAL A 728 -9.14 -10.07 -54.33
N ASP A 729 -8.06 -9.91 -53.57
CA ASP A 729 -7.92 -10.32 -52.17
C ASP A 729 -8.34 -9.19 -51.22
N PHE A 730 -8.97 -9.54 -50.10
CA PHE A 730 -9.30 -8.62 -48.99
C PHE A 730 -8.67 -9.09 -47.68
N THR A 731 -8.03 -8.16 -46.98
CA THR A 731 -7.52 -8.35 -45.61
C THR A 731 -7.88 -7.14 -44.77
N GLY A 732 -8.59 -7.35 -43.67
CA GLY A 732 -9.08 -6.27 -42.84
C GLY A 732 -9.72 -6.74 -41.53
N ALA A 733 -10.63 -5.93 -41.02
CA ALA A 733 -11.42 -6.23 -39.83
C ALA A 733 -12.91 -5.96 -40.09
N LEU A 734 -13.75 -6.85 -39.58
CA LEU A 734 -15.15 -6.58 -39.33
C LEU A 734 -15.24 -5.62 -38.13
N ARG A 735 -16.09 -4.62 -38.25
CA ARG A 735 -16.43 -3.66 -37.22
C ARG A 735 -17.93 -3.72 -36.97
N VAL A 736 -18.34 -3.91 -35.74
CA VAL A 736 -19.74 -3.75 -35.34
C VAL A 736 -19.78 -2.72 -34.23
N MET A 737 -20.58 -1.67 -34.42
CA MET A 737 -20.71 -0.59 -33.45
C MET A 737 -22.13 -0.57 -32.91
N LEU A 738 -22.24 -0.27 -31.62
CA LEU A 738 -23.46 0.31 -31.07
C LEU A 738 -23.27 1.83 -31.02
N ASN A 739 -24.27 2.59 -31.44
CA ASN A 739 -24.31 4.04 -31.26
C ASN A 739 -25.66 4.39 -30.64
N ASN A 740 -25.66 4.80 -29.37
CA ASN A 740 -26.88 4.97 -28.58
C ASN A 740 -27.81 3.74 -28.57
N GLY A 741 -27.24 2.53 -28.74
CA GLY A 741 -27.97 1.26 -28.78
C GLY A 741 -28.35 0.77 -30.19
N ASP A 742 -28.20 1.60 -31.22
CA ASP A 742 -28.42 1.21 -32.61
C ASP A 742 -27.20 0.50 -33.18
N LEU A 743 -27.42 -0.61 -33.88
CA LEU A 743 -26.37 -1.48 -34.41
C LEU A 743 -25.97 -1.06 -35.83
N SER A 744 -24.67 -0.85 -36.07
CA SER A 744 -24.11 -0.75 -37.42
C SER A 744 -23.01 -1.78 -37.64
N VAL A 745 -22.91 -2.27 -38.89
CA VAL A 745 -21.97 -3.33 -39.28
C VAL A 745 -21.15 -2.83 -40.45
N GLY A 746 -19.83 -2.89 -40.34
CA GLY A 746 -18.92 -2.47 -41.41
C GLY A 746 -17.68 -3.35 -41.51
N ALA A 747 -16.89 -3.15 -42.54
CA ALA A 747 -15.61 -3.79 -42.74
C ALA A 747 -14.59 -2.76 -43.23
N LEU A 748 -13.43 -2.70 -42.59
CA LEU A 748 -12.32 -1.83 -42.98
C LEU A 748 -11.12 -2.68 -43.35
N GLY A 749 -10.45 -2.37 -44.45
CA GLY A 749 -9.31 -3.19 -44.86
C GLY A 749 -8.58 -2.73 -46.12
N GLN A 750 -7.69 -3.62 -46.56
CA GLN A 750 -6.93 -3.51 -47.78
C GLN A 750 -7.47 -4.48 -48.82
N VAL A 751 -7.69 -3.98 -50.02
CA VAL A 751 -8.00 -4.78 -51.20
C VAL A 751 -6.76 -4.82 -52.09
N ARG A 752 -6.26 -6.01 -52.41
CA ARG A 752 -5.14 -6.18 -53.34
C ARG A 752 -5.66 -6.75 -54.66
N VAL A 753 -5.32 -6.06 -55.74
CA VAL A 753 -5.66 -6.44 -57.12
C VAL A 753 -4.38 -6.61 -57.91
N ASN A 754 -4.18 -7.74 -58.57
CA ASN A 754 -3.06 -7.93 -59.48
C ASN A 754 -3.52 -7.67 -60.92
N VAL A 755 -3.02 -6.60 -61.55
CA VAL A 755 -3.32 -6.25 -62.95
C VAL A 755 -2.03 -6.28 -63.76
N HIS A 756 -1.91 -7.21 -64.72
CA HIS A 756 -0.72 -7.40 -65.57
C HIS A 756 0.61 -7.45 -64.78
N ASP A 757 0.68 -8.30 -63.75
CA ASP A 757 1.83 -8.47 -62.85
C ASP A 757 2.21 -7.24 -62.01
N GLN A 758 1.37 -6.18 -62.01
CA GLN A 758 1.50 -5.05 -61.08
C GLN A 758 0.48 -5.19 -59.93
N PRO A 759 0.95 -5.30 -58.67
CA PRO A 759 0.07 -5.32 -57.50
C PRO A 759 -0.42 -3.90 -57.20
N LEU A 760 -1.73 -3.69 -57.33
CA LEU A 760 -2.42 -2.47 -56.91
C LEU A 760 -3.05 -2.72 -55.54
N THR A 761 -2.82 -1.82 -54.59
CA THR A 761 -3.42 -1.89 -53.25
C THR A 761 -4.41 -0.76 -53.11
N PHE A 762 -5.63 -1.08 -52.69
CA PHE A 762 -6.65 -0.11 -52.31
C PHE A 762 -6.86 -0.22 -50.80
N THR A 763 -6.97 0.92 -50.12
CA THR A 763 -7.45 0.99 -48.74
C THR A 763 -8.88 1.48 -48.77
N GLY A 764 -9.74 0.87 -47.99
CA GLY A 764 -11.14 1.22 -48.03
C GLY A 764 -11.96 0.68 -46.87
N GLU A 765 -13.19 1.13 -46.84
CA GLU A 765 -14.21 0.73 -45.90
C GLU A 765 -15.51 0.41 -46.63
N LEU A 766 -16.25 -0.51 -46.03
CA LEU A 766 -17.61 -0.87 -46.39
C LEU A 766 -18.44 -0.67 -45.13
N ASP A 767 -19.31 0.33 -45.12
CA ASP A 767 -20.25 0.54 -44.04
C ASP A 767 -21.64 0.09 -44.48
N VAL A 768 -22.27 -0.78 -43.67
CA VAL A 768 -23.64 -1.24 -43.84
C VAL A 768 -24.47 -0.67 -42.70
N GLU A 769 -25.36 0.24 -43.05
CA GLU A 769 -26.27 0.91 -42.14
C GLU A 769 -27.68 0.36 -42.29
N GLU A 770 -28.57 0.74 -41.37
CA GLU A 770 -29.97 0.32 -41.43
C GLU A 770 -30.64 0.71 -42.74
N ASN A 771 -30.18 1.79 -43.38
CA ASN A 771 -30.77 2.39 -44.58
C ASN A 771 -29.95 2.19 -45.87
N GLY A 772 -28.80 1.52 -45.85
CA GLY A 772 -28.00 1.33 -47.06
C GLY A 772 -26.62 0.72 -46.84
N ALA A 773 -25.81 0.70 -47.90
CA ALA A 773 -24.40 0.35 -47.81
C ALA A 773 -23.55 1.33 -48.62
N ILE A 774 -22.41 1.74 -48.07
CA ILE A 774 -21.43 2.63 -48.71
C ILE A 774 -20.08 1.92 -48.75
N LEU A 775 -19.52 1.81 -49.96
CA LEU A 775 -18.17 1.33 -50.22
C LEU A 775 -17.30 2.52 -50.62
N ALA A 776 -16.25 2.78 -49.87
CA ALA A 776 -15.27 3.83 -50.14
C ALA A 776 -13.88 3.19 -50.25
N ALA A 777 -13.15 3.43 -51.35
CA ALA A 777 -11.82 2.87 -51.56
C ALA A 777 -10.90 3.83 -52.30
N THR A 778 -9.61 3.81 -51.97
CA THR A 778 -8.58 4.63 -52.62
C THR A 778 -7.34 3.82 -52.92
N MET A 779 -6.87 3.89 -54.17
CA MET A 779 -5.65 3.24 -54.64
C MET A 779 -4.44 3.92 -54.03
N GLN A 780 -3.52 3.11 -53.52
CA GLN A 780 -2.23 3.54 -53.02
C GLN A 780 -1.19 3.48 -54.15
N GLY A 781 -0.47 4.58 -54.36
CA GLY A 781 0.60 4.68 -55.35
C GLY A 781 0.12 5.04 -56.76
N VAL A 782 0.94 4.69 -57.77
CA VAL A 782 0.71 5.00 -59.19
C VAL A 782 0.62 3.72 -60.01
N TRP A 783 -0.46 3.57 -60.77
CA TRP A 783 -0.61 2.51 -61.76
C TRP A 783 0.05 2.96 -63.08
N LYS A 784 1.21 2.39 -63.39
CA LYS A 784 2.00 2.71 -64.59
C LYS A 784 1.60 1.85 -65.78
N ASP A 785 1.63 2.45 -66.96
CA ASP A 785 1.16 1.85 -68.22
C ASP A 785 -0.25 1.27 -68.06
N ALA A 786 -1.13 2.07 -67.45
CA ALA A 786 -2.47 1.66 -67.07
C ALA A 786 -3.25 1.14 -68.29
N PHE A 787 -4.03 0.08 -68.09
CA PHE A 787 -4.72 -0.66 -69.15
C PHE A 787 -3.82 -1.18 -70.29
N GLY A 788 -2.49 -1.23 -70.09
CA GLY A 788 -1.51 -1.61 -71.12
C GLY A 788 -1.20 -0.51 -72.13
N VAL A 789 -1.62 0.74 -71.87
CA VAL A 789 -1.32 1.90 -72.72
C VAL A 789 0.03 2.50 -72.32
N PRO A 790 1.06 2.49 -73.19
CA PRO A 790 2.37 3.03 -72.84
C PRO A 790 2.30 4.51 -72.44
N SER A 791 3.00 4.87 -71.37
CA SER A 791 3.06 6.24 -70.81
C SER A 791 1.75 6.76 -70.20
N LEU A 792 0.68 5.94 -70.11
CA LEU A 792 -0.51 6.28 -69.34
C LEU A 792 -0.28 5.91 -67.87
N SER A 793 -0.32 6.89 -66.98
CA SER A 793 -0.25 6.66 -65.53
C SER A 793 -1.50 7.17 -64.85
N LEU A 794 -2.05 6.37 -63.94
CA LEU A 794 -3.16 6.75 -63.07
C LEU A 794 -2.69 6.78 -61.62
N ALA A 795 -3.07 7.82 -60.88
CA ALA A 795 -2.76 7.98 -59.46
C ALA A 795 -4.00 8.49 -58.72
N ASP A 796 -4.01 8.36 -57.38
CA ASP A 796 -5.12 8.80 -56.53
C ASP A 796 -6.49 8.31 -57.03
N LEU A 797 -6.55 7.08 -57.56
CA LEU A 797 -7.80 6.51 -58.01
C LEU A 797 -8.66 6.23 -56.78
N ALA A 798 -9.74 6.98 -56.62
CA ALA A 798 -10.71 6.78 -55.55
C ALA A 798 -12.10 6.49 -56.11
N LEU A 799 -12.81 5.62 -55.40
CA LEU A 799 -14.15 5.17 -55.72
C LEU A 799 -15.00 5.27 -54.47
N GLU A 800 -16.21 5.80 -54.64
CA GLU A 800 -17.26 5.80 -53.66
C GLU A 800 -18.54 5.28 -54.29
N LEU A 801 -19.14 4.25 -53.70
CA LEU A 801 -20.36 3.61 -54.17
C LEU A 801 -21.28 3.39 -52.98
N GLY A 802 -22.32 4.20 -52.88
CA GLY A 802 -23.39 4.07 -51.91
C GLY A 802 -24.70 3.67 -52.59
N ILE A 803 -25.51 2.89 -51.89
CA ILE A 803 -26.92 2.68 -52.25
C ILE A 803 -27.76 2.62 -50.98
N THR A 804 -28.84 3.41 -50.92
CA THR A 804 -29.86 3.26 -49.89
C THR A 804 -30.78 2.08 -50.21
N TRP A 805 -31.52 1.56 -49.23
CA TRP A 805 -32.52 0.52 -49.49
C TRP A 805 -33.73 1.04 -50.28
N GLU A 806 -33.93 2.37 -50.30
CA GLU A 806 -34.82 3.09 -51.20
C GLU A 806 -34.27 3.24 -52.63
N LEU A 807 -33.05 2.75 -52.89
CA LEU A 807 -32.33 2.79 -54.17
C LEU A 807 -31.82 4.17 -54.59
N ASP A 808 -31.54 5.06 -53.63
CA ASP A 808 -30.87 6.34 -53.88
C ASP A 808 -29.36 6.11 -53.95
N PRO A 809 -28.69 6.41 -55.10
CA PRO A 809 -27.28 6.12 -55.29
C PRO A 809 -26.36 7.27 -54.86
N THR A 810 -25.22 6.91 -54.28
CA THR A 810 -24.05 7.79 -54.16
C THR A 810 -22.94 7.22 -55.05
N ILE A 811 -22.40 8.01 -55.96
CA ILE A 811 -21.34 7.57 -56.89
C ILE A 811 -20.27 8.65 -56.96
N GLY A 812 -19.08 8.32 -56.45
CA GLY A 812 -17.89 9.13 -56.48
C GLY A 812 -16.78 8.45 -57.27
N ILE A 813 -16.15 9.18 -58.20
CA ILE A 813 -14.93 8.74 -58.88
C ILE A 813 -13.97 9.93 -58.88
N ALA A 814 -12.73 9.67 -58.45
CA ALA A 814 -11.66 10.64 -58.55
C ALA A 814 -10.36 9.98 -59.05
N GLY A 815 -9.51 10.76 -59.69
CA GLY A 815 -8.22 10.30 -60.14
C GLY A 815 -7.39 11.37 -60.84
N THR A 816 -6.09 11.12 -60.87
CA THR A 816 -5.12 11.89 -61.67
C THR A 816 -4.67 11.05 -62.85
N ILE A 817 -4.60 11.65 -64.03
CA ILE A 817 -4.17 11.04 -65.28
C ILE A 817 -2.94 11.78 -65.82
N ALA A 818 -1.91 11.03 -66.21
CA ALA A 818 -0.78 11.55 -66.96
C ALA A 818 -0.55 10.72 -68.21
N VAL A 819 -0.46 11.37 -69.38
CA VAL A 819 -0.21 10.71 -70.68
C VAL A 819 0.55 11.63 -71.63
N ASN A 820 1.68 11.17 -72.16
CA ASN A 820 2.46 11.86 -73.22
C ASN A 820 2.72 13.36 -72.97
N GLY A 821 2.91 13.78 -71.72
CA GLY A 821 3.18 15.17 -71.34
C GLY A 821 1.94 16.00 -70.97
N PHE A 822 0.74 15.46 -71.18
CA PHE A 822 -0.51 15.96 -70.60
C PHE A 822 -0.67 15.39 -69.19
N GLU A 823 -1.05 16.25 -68.25
CA GLU A 823 -1.56 15.89 -66.92
C GLU A 823 -2.93 16.52 -66.73
N GLY A 824 -3.80 15.80 -66.04
CA GLY A 824 -5.02 16.36 -65.48
C GLY A 824 -5.53 15.54 -64.30
N SER A 825 -6.47 16.12 -63.58
CA SER A 825 -7.22 15.47 -62.52
C SER A 825 -8.71 15.64 -62.76
N ALA A 826 -9.50 14.67 -62.33
CA ALA A 826 -10.95 14.78 -62.34
C ALA A 826 -11.53 14.10 -61.09
N ALA A 827 -12.54 14.75 -60.51
CA ALA A 827 -13.31 14.26 -59.39
C ALA A 827 -14.78 14.61 -59.60
N ILE A 828 -15.63 13.59 -59.58
CA ILE A 828 -17.07 13.73 -59.68
C ILE A 828 -17.67 12.89 -58.56
N LEU A 829 -18.38 13.54 -57.65
CA LEU A 829 -19.22 12.90 -56.64
C LEU A 829 -20.65 13.34 -56.88
N PHE A 830 -21.53 12.38 -57.11
CA PHE A 830 -22.96 12.57 -57.08
C PHE A 830 -23.52 11.88 -55.84
N ASP A 831 -24.16 12.66 -54.97
CA ASP A 831 -24.86 12.15 -53.79
C ASP A 831 -26.33 12.59 -53.90
N SER A 832 -27.23 11.65 -54.18
CA SER A 832 -28.67 11.95 -54.25
C SER A 832 -29.32 12.11 -52.87
N VAL A 833 -28.69 11.58 -51.82
CA VAL A 833 -29.18 11.64 -50.44
C VAL A 833 -28.85 13.00 -49.83
N ASP A 834 -27.62 13.47 -49.97
CA ASP A 834 -27.19 14.84 -49.64
C ASP A 834 -26.58 15.55 -50.86
N PRO A 835 -27.39 16.23 -51.69
CA PRO A 835 -26.90 16.97 -52.85
C PRO A 835 -25.91 18.10 -52.54
N LYS A 836 -25.67 18.46 -51.26
CA LYS A 836 -24.62 19.41 -50.89
C LYS A 836 -23.23 18.76 -50.91
N GLN A 837 -23.15 17.45 -50.72
CA GLN A 837 -21.92 16.65 -50.77
C GLN A 837 -21.44 16.41 -52.21
N THR A 838 -22.21 16.77 -53.23
CA THR A 838 -21.81 16.64 -54.63
C THR A 838 -20.56 17.49 -54.94
N VAL A 839 -19.58 16.87 -55.60
CA VAL A 839 -18.31 17.48 -56.02
C VAL A 839 -18.19 17.44 -57.53
N LEU A 840 -17.75 18.54 -58.12
CA LEU A 840 -17.22 18.60 -59.47
C LEU A 840 -15.90 19.36 -59.44
N ALA A 841 -14.80 18.64 -59.58
CA ALA A 841 -13.47 19.24 -59.61
C ALA A 841 -12.63 18.64 -60.74
N GLY A 842 -11.74 19.45 -61.29
CA GLY A 842 -10.74 18.97 -62.22
C GLY A 842 -9.70 20.04 -62.52
N SER A 843 -8.47 19.57 -62.75
CA SER A 843 -7.36 20.37 -63.24
C SER A 843 -6.85 19.82 -64.55
N MET A 844 -6.18 20.66 -65.33
CA MET A 844 -5.47 20.23 -66.51
C MET A 844 -4.26 21.12 -66.78
N SER A 845 -3.21 20.48 -67.26
CA SER A 845 -2.03 21.13 -67.84
C SER A 845 -2.37 21.96 -69.09
N ASP A 846 -1.42 22.82 -69.48
CA ASP A 846 -1.55 23.66 -70.68
C ASP A 846 -1.97 22.84 -71.91
N LEU A 847 -3.00 23.31 -72.61
CA LEU A 847 -3.58 22.65 -73.77
C LEU A 847 -3.82 23.65 -74.90
N SER A 848 -3.05 23.52 -75.99
CA SER A 848 -3.32 24.24 -77.25
C SER A 848 -4.33 23.48 -78.12
N LEU A 849 -4.98 24.18 -79.06
CA LEU A 849 -5.79 23.50 -80.07
C LEU A 849 -4.95 22.55 -80.94
N ARG A 850 -3.64 22.83 -81.09
CA ARG A 850 -2.73 21.90 -81.76
C ARG A 850 -2.56 20.60 -80.98
N ASP A 851 -2.40 20.69 -79.65
CA ASP A 851 -2.27 19.53 -78.76
C ASP A 851 -3.54 18.67 -78.81
N VAL A 852 -4.73 19.30 -78.79
CA VAL A 852 -6.01 18.59 -78.97
C VAL A 852 -6.02 17.80 -80.28
N VAL A 853 -5.58 18.42 -81.38
CA VAL A 853 -5.53 17.76 -82.68
C VAL A 853 -4.49 16.63 -82.70
N ASP A 854 -3.32 16.81 -82.09
CA ASP A 854 -2.31 15.75 -81.98
C ASP A 854 -2.79 14.56 -81.14
N THR A 855 -3.49 14.83 -80.04
CA THR A 855 -4.00 13.81 -79.12
C THR A 855 -5.17 13.04 -79.70
N PHE A 856 -6.14 13.72 -80.33
CA PHE A 856 -7.39 13.09 -80.77
C PHE A 856 -7.45 12.75 -82.27
N ALA A 857 -6.79 13.52 -83.13
CA ALA A 857 -6.74 13.26 -84.58
C ALA A 857 -5.43 12.58 -85.02
N GLY A 858 -4.41 12.57 -84.16
CA GLY A 858 -3.11 11.93 -84.38
C GLY A 858 -2.11 12.80 -85.14
N LYS A 859 -0.80 12.62 -84.84
CA LYS A 859 0.33 13.38 -85.41
C LYS A 859 0.49 13.34 -86.95
N GLY A 860 -0.38 12.63 -87.66
CA GLY A 860 -0.35 12.45 -89.11
C GLY A 860 -1.45 13.18 -89.89
N ALA A 861 -2.29 13.97 -89.24
CA ALA A 861 -3.30 14.77 -89.93
C ALA A 861 -2.63 15.84 -90.81
N ALA A 862 -2.94 15.83 -92.12
CA ALA A 862 -2.41 16.80 -93.08
C ALA A 862 -3.07 18.18 -92.87
N ILE A 863 -2.48 19.00 -91.99
CA ILE A 863 -2.93 20.37 -91.70
C ILE A 863 -2.02 21.33 -92.47
N PRO A 864 -2.57 22.28 -93.24
CA PRO A 864 -1.77 23.35 -93.86
C PRO A 864 -0.99 24.14 -92.80
N GLN A 865 0.26 24.51 -93.09
CA GLN A 865 1.15 25.19 -92.14
C GLN A 865 0.51 26.45 -91.54
N GLU A 866 -0.27 27.20 -92.32
CA GLU A 866 -0.93 28.42 -91.87
C GLU A 866 -2.02 28.14 -90.81
N ILE A 867 -2.68 26.99 -90.89
CA ILE A 867 -3.67 26.55 -89.90
C ILE A 867 -2.95 25.96 -88.68
N GLU A 868 -1.84 25.25 -88.89
CA GLU A 868 -1.02 24.72 -87.79
C GLU A 868 -0.48 25.84 -86.88
N ASP A 869 0.07 26.89 -87.48
CA ASP A 869 0.55 28.07 -86.75
C ASP A 869 -0.60 28.78 -86.02
N ALA A 870 -1.81 28.82 -86.61
CA ALA A 870 -2.99 29.40 -85.96
C ALA A 870 -3.46 28.56 -84.76
N LEU A 871 -3.48 27.23 -84.87
CA LEU A 871 -3.92 26.33 -83.81
C LEU A 871 -2.95 26.30 -82.62
N SER A 872 -1.64 26.50 -82.85
CA SER A 872 -0.65 26.61 -81.77
C SER A 872 -0.73 27.92 -80.98
N ARG A 873 -1.33 28.96 -81.57
CA ARG A 873 -1.52 30.29 -80.95
C ARG A 873 -2.87 30.46 -80.23
N ILE A 874 -3.65 29.39 -80.13
CA ILE A 874 -4.90 29.33 -79.36
C ILE A 874 -4.72 28.25 -78.30
N ALA A 875 -4.54 28.68 -77.05
CA ALA A 875 -4.25 27.77 -75.95
C ALA A 875 -4.94 28.17 -74.65
N LEU A 876 -5.34 27.15 -73.90
CA LEU A 876 -5.73 27.28 -72.50
C LEU A 876 -4.50 26.96 -71.66
N LYS A 877 -4.04 27.92 -70.86
CA LYS A 877 -2.79 27.81 -70.09
C LYS A 877 -3.04 28.03 -68.60
N GLY A 878 -2.14 27.53 -67.78
CA GLY A 878 -2.03 27.90 -66.38
C GLY A 878 -1.63 29.37 -66.20
N ILE A 879 -1.92 29.92 -65.02
CA ILE A 879 -1.58 31.29 -64.63
C ILE A 879 -0.17 31.30 -64.02
N PRO A 880 0.81 31.99 -64.61
CA PRO A 880 2.16 32.10 -64.05
C PRO A 880 2.14 32.77 -62.67
N LEU A 881 2.79 32.17 -61.67
CA LEU A 881 2.82 32.68 -60.30
C LEU A 881 4.20 33.22 -59.90
N CYS A 882 5.24 32.40 -60.06
CA CYS A 882 6.60 32.73 -59.63
C CYS A 882 7.65 31.86 -60.33
N THR A 883 8.93 32.18 -60.12
CA THR A 883 10.07 31.41 -60.63
C THR A 883 11.02 31.04 -59.50
N ILE A 884 11.57 29.83 -59.52
CA ILE A 884 12.61 29.35 -58.59
C ILE A 884 13.86 28.87 -59.36
N PRO A 885 15.04 28.74 -58.72
CA PRO A 885 16.27 28.30 -59.42
C PRO A 885 16.18 26.89 -60.03
N ALA A 886 16.73 26.67 -61.23
CA ALA A 886 16.73 25.36 -61.89
C ALA A 886 17.56 24.28 -61.17
N THR A 887 18.37 24.65 -60.16
CA THR A 887 19.11 23.71 -59.31
C THR A 887 18.19 22.76 -58.54
N HIS A 888 16.93 23.13 -58.34
CA HIS A 888 15.93 22.29 -57.65
C HIS A 888 15.31 21.18 -58.52
N ALA A 889 15.63 21.11 -59.82
CA ALA A 889 15.09 20.06 -60.71
C ALA A 889 15.41 18.64 -60.22
N ALA A 890 16.62 18.40 -59.71
CA ALA A 890 17.03 17.10 -59.18
C ALA A 890 16.31 16.72 -57.88
N ASP A 891 15.84 17.71 -57.11
CA ASP A 891 15.01 17.46 -55.93
C ASP A 891 13.58 17.12 -56.32
N LEU A 892 13.02 17.79 -57.33
CA LEU A 892 11.69 17.51 -57.85
C LEU A 892 11.60 16.12 -58.53
N ASP A 893 12.67 15.66 -59.17
CA ASP A 893 12.77 14.32 -59.77
C ASP A 893 12.65 13.17 -58.76
N LYS A 894 12.79 13.45 -57.45
CA LYS A 894 12.58 12.45 -56.38
C LYS A 894 11.10 12.12 -56.18
N GLY A 895 10.17 12.88 -56.79
CA GLY A 895 8.73 12.67 -56.65
C GLY A 895 8.20 12.89 -55.23
N THR A 896 8.96 13.60 -54.39
CA THR A 896 8.56 13.98 -53.03
C THR A 896 8.91 15.44 -52.78
N MET A 897 8.06 16.13 -52.01
CA MET A 897 8.29 17.54 -51.68
C MET A 897 9.43 17.66 -50.66
N THR A 898 10.58 18.21 -51.08
CA THR A 898 11.75 18.38 -50.20
C THR A 898 11.72 19.73 -49.49
N PRO A 899 12.33 19.85 -48.29
CA PRO A 899 12.41 21.13 -47.57
C PRO A 899 13.04 22.25 -48.40
N ALA A 900 14.05 21.94 -49.23
CA ALA A 900 14.71 22.93 -50.08
C ALA A 900 13.78 23.51 -51.16
N VAL A 901 12.91 22.67 -51.75
CA VAL A 901 11.90 23.12 -52.71
C VAL A 901 10.80 23.92 -52.01
N GLN A 902 10.34 23.48 -50.83
CA GLN A 902 9.35 24.22 -50.02
C GLN A 902 9.85 25.62 -49.64
N GLU A 903 11.09 25.73 -49.18
CA GLU A 903 11.73 26.99 -48.85
C GLU A 903 11.86 27.90 -50.08
N ALA A 904 12.29 27.35 -51.22
CA ALA A 904 12.40 28.11 -52.47
C ALA A 904 11.04 28.65 -52.95
N LEU A 905 9.97 27.87 -52.85
CA LEU A 905 8.61 28.30 -53.19
C LEU A 905 8.09 29.36 -52.20
N GLY A 906 8.27 29.13 -50.90
CA GLY A 906 7.84 30.04 -49.83
C GLY A 906 8.56 31.40 -49.86
N ALA A 907 9.85 31.42 -50.21
CA ALA A 907 10.65 32.64 -50.32
C ALA A 907 10.12 33.64 -51.37
N THR A 908 9.29 33.18 -52.32
CA THR A 908 8.66 34.06 -53.33
C THR A 908 7.53 34.91 -52.74
N GLY A 909 6.95 34.51 -51.60
CA GLY A 909 5.75 35.12 -51.01
C GLY A 909 4.48 34.98 -51.86
N LYS A 910 4.52 34.22 -52.96
CA LYS A 910 3.38 34.02 -53.89
C LYS A 910 2.70 32.66 -53.75
N LEU A 911 3.42 31.68 -53.23
CA LEU A 911 2.92 30.33 -53.00
C LEU A 911 3.37 29.85 -51.62
N THR A 912 2.43 29.34 -50.84
CA THR A 912 2.71 28.62 -49.61
C THR A 912 2.33 27.17 -49.84
N VAL A 913 3.27 26.26 -49.65
CA VAL A 913 3.05 24.82 -49.79
C VAL A 913 2.99 24.21 -48.38
N PRO A 914 2.04 23.30 -48.09
CA PRO A 914 2.00 22.59 -46.82
C PRO A 914 3.33 21.91 -46.49
N THR A 915 3.70 21.92 -45.20
CA THR A 915 4.94 21.32 -44.72
C THR A 915 4.82 19.81 -44.52
N ASN A 916 3.61 19.31 -44.31
CA ASN A 916 3.33 17.88 -44.11
C ASN A 916 3.34 17.17 -45.48
N PRO A 917 4.17 16.13 -45.67
CA PRO A 917 4.24 15.39 -46.92
C PRO A 917 2.91 14.74 -47.37
N GLN A 918 1.99 14.45 -46.45
CA GLN A 918 0.67 13.89 -46.81
C GLN A 918 -0.29 14.92 -47.40
N ASP A 919 -0.04 16.20 -47.13
CA ASP A 919 -0.86 17.32 -47.60
C ASP A 919 -0.41 17.82 -48.98
N VAL A 920 0.57 17.15 -49.60
CA VAL A 920 1.17 17.53 -50.87
C VAL A 920 1.37 16.32 -51.77
N MET A 921 0.89 16.38 -53.01
CA MET A 921 1.25 15.40 -54.04
C MET A 921 2.20 16.04 -55.05
N LEU A 922 3.35 15.39 -55.28
CA LEU A 922 4.28 15.78 -56.34
C LEU A 922 4.39 14.65 -57.38
N VAL A 923 3.99 14.93 -58.62
CA VAL A 923 4.06 13.99 -59.74
C VAL A 923 5.17 14.42 -60.70
N VAL A 924 6.08 13.50 -61.02
CA VAL A 924 7.12 13.74 -62.03
C VAL A 924 6.53 13.49 -63.42
N GLY A 925 6.24 14.56 -64.17
CA GLY A 925 5.71 14.46 -65.53
C GLY A 925 6.79 14.05 -66.53
N LYS A 926 7.89 14.80 -66.56
CA LYS A 926 9.08 14.49 -67.35
C LYS A 926 10.33 14.84 -66.55
N PRO A 927 11.14 13.84 -66.14
CA PRO A 927 12.33 14.08 -65.31
C PRO A 927 13.23 15.17 -65.89
N GLY A 928 13.67 16.09 -65.03
CA GLY A 928 14.53 17.23 -65.38
C GLY A 928 13.85 18.38 -66.14
N GLU A 929 12.58 18.26 -66.50
CA GLU A 929 11.86 19.24 -67.33
C GLU A 929 10.51 19.71 -66.78
N ARG A 930 9.67 18.81 -66.26
CA ARG A 930 8.28 19.12 -65.89
C ARG A 930 7.78 18.29 -64.69
N TRP A 931 7.15 18.96 -63.72
CA TRP A 931 6.58 18.38 -62.52
C TRP A 931 5.22 19.01 -62.20
N PHE A 932 4.36 18.28 -61.51
CA PHE A 932 3.04 18.73 -61.09
C PHE A 932 2.91 18.63 -59.58
N LEU A 933 2.33 19.65 -58.98
CA LEU A 933 2.22 19.82 -57.54
C LEU A 933 0.76 20.06 -57.18
N THR A 934 0.20 19.23 -56.31
CA THR A 934 -1.14 19.42 -55.73
C THR A 934 -1.01 19.72 -54.26
N ASP A 935 -1.58 20.84 -53.83
CA ASP A 935 -1.83 21.15 -52.42
C ASP A 935 -3.15 20.49 -51.99
N ARG A 936 -3.08 19.44 -51.18
CA ARG A 936 -4.25 18.66 -50.75
C ARG A 936 -5.11 19.37 -49.69
N THR A 937 -4.64 20.48 -49.13
CA THR A 937 -5.42 21.25 -48.14
C THR A 937 -6.48 22.14 -48.78
N ASN A 938 -6.26 22.55 -50.04
CA ASN A 938 -7.13 23.47 -50.77
C ASN A 938 -7.38 23.06 -52.24
N LEU A 939 -6.85 21.88 -52.60
CA LEU A 939 -6.90 21.26 -53.93
C LEU A 939 -6.52 22.21 -55.06
N LYS A 940 -5.46 23.00 -54.85
CA LYS A 940 -4.82 23.78 -55.92
C LYS A 940 -3.77 22.93 -56.62
N HIS A 941 -3.87 22.87 -57.94
CA HIS A 941 -2.92 22.18 -58.81
C HIS A 941 -1.99 23.19 -59.49
N TYR A 942 -0.70 22.87 -59.50
CA TYR A 942 0.36 23.69 -60.05
C TYR A 942 1.27 22.89 -60.99
N ALA A 943 1.70 23.51 -62.07
CA ALA A 943 2.74 23.00 -62.95
C ALA A 943 4.07 23.71 -62.64
N ILE A 944 5.16 22.94 -62.63
CA ILE A 944 6.53 23.43 -62.52
C ILE A 944 7.26 23.01 -63.79
N VAL A 945 7.70 23.99 -64.60
CA VAL A 945 8.33 23.74 -65.90
C VAL A 945 9.69 24.42 -65.95
N LYS A 946 10.73 23.69 -66.33
CA LYS A 946 12.07 24.26 -66.50
C LYS A 946 12.13 25.17 -67.72
N GLN A 947 12.62 26.40 -67.54
CA GLN A 947 12.87 27.38 -68.59
C GLN A 947 14.30 27.91 -68.43
N GLY A 948 15.26 27.34 -69.17
CA GLY A 948 16.66 27.72 -69.07
C GLY A 948 17.26 27.45 -67.68
N ASP A 949 17.59 28.54 -66.97
CA ASP A 949 18.24 28.56 -65.64
C ASP A 949 17.26 28.68 -64.45
N HIS A 950 15.95 28.73 -64.72
CA HIS A 950 14.90 28.79 -63.70
C HIS A 950 13.79 27.76 -63.96
N LEU A 951 12.94 27.56 -62.96
CA LEU A 951 11.71 26.77 -63.01
C LEU A 951 10.53 27.73 -62.89
N GLN A 952 9.67 27.77 -63.89
CA GLN A 952 8.42 28.53 -63.90
C GLN A 952 7.35 27.72 -63.15
N VAL A 953 6.76 28.33 -62.12
CA VAL A 953 5.63 27.78 -61.37
C VAL A 953 4.36 28.47 -61.84
N SER A 954 3.36 27.70 -62.25
CA SER A 954 2.07 28.19 -62.72
C SER A 954 0.94 27.44 -62.04
N MET A 955 -0.15 28.11 -61.70
CA MET A 955 -1.39 27.45 -61.30
C MET A 955 -2.09 26.91 -62.53
N GLU A 956 -2.40 25.62 -62.55
CA GLU A 956 -3.01 24.99 -63.71
C GLU A 956 -4.43 25.50 -63.98
N VAL A 957 -4.95 25.17 -65.16
CA VAL A 957 -6.35 25.39 -65.47
C VAL A 957 -7.16 24.49 -64.56
N GLN A 958 -8.06 25.06 -63.75
CA GLN A 958 -8.83 24.26 -62.80
C GLN A 958 -10.23 24.82 -62.57
N LEU A 959 -11.19 23.90 -62.51
CA LEU A 959 -12.54 24.10 -62.04
C LEU A 959 -12.69 23.33 -60.73
N TYR A 960 -13.19 23.99 -59.69
CA TYR A 960 -13.45 23.37 -58.40
C TYR A 960 -14.82 23.79 -57.90
N ILE A 961 -15.68 22.82 -57.59
CA ILE A 961 -17.01 23.03 -57.05
C ILE A 961 -17.24 21.97 -55.97
N ALA A 962 -17.20 22.39 -54.70
CA ALA A 962 -17.59 21.59 -53.55
C ALA A 962 -18.44 22.47 -52.61
N ARG A 963 -19.73 22.12 -52.44
CA ARG A 963 -20.66 22.96 -51.68
C ARG A 963 -20.57 22.76 -50.16
N SER A 964 -20.07 21.60 -49.74
CA SER A 964 -19.64 21.26 -48.39
C SER A 964 -18.36 20.44 -48.46
N ASP A 965 -17.73 20.20 -47.32
CA ASP A 965 -16.64 19.22 -47.22
C ASP A 965 -17.19 17.84 -47.58
N ALA A 966 -16.52 17.16 -48.51
CA ALA A 966 -16.90 15.86 -49.03
C ALA A 966 -15.67 14.92 -49.12
N MET A 967 -15.93 13.62 -49.15
CA MET A 967 -14.91 12.59 -49.39
C MET A 967 -15.24 11.86 -50.68
N ILE A 968 -14.21 11.44 -51.42
CA ILE A 968 -14.35 10.38 -52.43
C ILE A 968 -13.33 9.32 -52.06
N GLY A 969 -13.80 8.18 -51.54
CA GLY A 969 -12.90 7.22 -50.92
C GLY A 969 -12.23 7.84 -49.68
N GLN A 970 -10.91 8.01 -49.72
CA GLN A 970 -10.11 8.66 -48.68
C GLN A 970 -9.59 10.04 -49.10
N LEU A 971 -10.00 10.54 -50.27
CA LEU A 971 -9.60 11.87 -50.77
C LEU A 971 -10.57 12.93 -50.26
N HIS A 972 -10.05 13.94 -49.58
CA HIS A 972 -10.82 15.03 -49.00
C HIS A 972 -10.97 16.22 -49.96
N TYR A 973 -12.21 16.66 -50.15
CA TYR A 973 -12.61 17.80 -50.98
C TYR A 973 -13.23 18.89 -50.09
N PRO A 974 -12.44 19.88 -49.62
CA PRO A 974 -12.95 20.93 -48.75
C PRO A 974 -13.94 21.85 -49.48
N GLN A 975 -14.89 22.43 -48.75
CA GLN A 975 -15.85 23.38 -49.28
C GLN A 975 -15.16 24.56 -50.01
N GLY A 976 -15.58 24.84 -51.24
CA GLY A 976 -15.10 25.99 -52.00
C GLY A 976 -15.54 26.00 -53.45
N PHE A 977 -15.38 27.16 -54.11
CA PHE A 977 -15.51 27.27 -55.56
C PHE A 977 -14.29 27.95 -56.14
N ARG A 978 -13.75 27.42 -57.23
CA ARG A 978 -12.62 28.00 -57.94
C ARG A 978 -12.78 27.87 -59.45
N LEU A 979 -12.39 28.93 -60.15
CA LEU A 979 -12.13 28.89 -61.58
C LEU A 979 -10.79 29.59 -61.81
N ALA A 980 -9.81 28.88 -62.36
CA ALA A 980 -8.53 29.47 -62.72
C ALA A 980 -8.13 29.05 -64.12
N GLY A 981 -7.62 30.00 -64.90
CA GLY A 981 -7.03 29.71 -66.19
C GLY A 981 -6.62 30.98 -66.93
N ALA A 982 -5.77 30.80 -67.93
CA ALA A 982 -5.41 31.79 -68.91
C ALA A 982 -5.80 31.34 -70.31
N LEU A 983 -6.27 32.27 -71.13
CA LEU A 983 -6.54 32.07 -72.55
C LEU A 983 -5.50 32.86 -73.35
N GLU A 984 -4.74 32.15 -74.17
CA GLU A 984 -3.90 32.73 -75.21
C GLU A 984 -4.63 32.63 -76.54
N CYS A 985 -4.75 33.76 -77.24
CA CYS A 985 -5.33 33.83 -78.58
C CYS A 985 -4.59 34.88 -79.40
N PHE A 986 -3.74 34.43 -80.34
CA PHE A 986 -2.95 35.31 -81.22
C PHE A 986 -2.14 36.38 -80.45
N ASP A 987 -1.40 35.94 -79.43
CA ASP A 987 -0.55 36.75 -78.53
C ASP A 987 -1.32 37.69 -77.58
N LEU A 988 -2.66 37.68 -77.63
CA LEU A 988 -3.49 38.27 -76.58
C LEU A 988 -3.69 37.21 -75.49
N ASN A 989 -3.16 37.49 -74.30
CA ASN A 989 -3.23 36.61 -73.14
C ASN A 989 -4.15 37.21 -72.09
N GLY A 990 -5.27 36.56 -71.80
CA GLY A 990 -6.12 36.90 -70.66
C GLY A 990 -5.96 35.87 -69.55
N SER A 991 -5.94 36.28 -68.29
CA SER A 991 -6.01 35.34 -67.15
C SER A 991 -7.14 35.73 -66.21
N VAL A 992 -7.74 34.73 -65.58
CA VAL A 992 -8.73 34.93 -64.53
C VAL A 992 -8.56 33.88 -63.44
N LEU A 993 -8.55 34.34 -62.20
CA LEU A 993 -8.61 33.56 -60.98
C LEU A 993 -9.83 34.02 -60.20
N ILE A 994 -10.79 33.13 -60.03
CA ILE A 994 -11.96 33.30 -59.18
C ILE A 994 -11.81 32.30 -58.04
N ASP A 995 -11.88 32.77 -56.80
CA ASP A 995 -11.90 31.93 -55.60
C ASP A 995 -13.06 32.41 -54.70
N VAL A 996 -13.92 31.47 -54.29
CA VAL A 996 -15.07 31.74 -53.41
C VAL A 996 -14.89 30.93 -52.14
N ASN A 997 -14.69 31.66 -51.04
CA ASN A 997 -14.68 31.13 -49.70
C ASN A 997 -16.07 31.31 -49.08
N ALA A 998 -16.71 30.23 -48.64
CA ALA A 998 -18.07 30.29 -48.11
C ALA A 998 -18.23 31.18 -46.86
N ASN A 999 -17.16 31.31 -46.05
CA ASN A 999 -17.17 32.06 -44.80
C ASN A 999 -16.66 33.51 -44.96
N HIS A 1000 -15.89 33.81 -46.01
CA HIS A 1000 -15.25 35.12 -46.19
C HIS A 1000 -15.78 35.89 -47.43
N GLY A 1001 -16.18 35.19 -48.49
CA GLY A 1001 -16.75 35.77 -49.71
C GLY A 1001 -15.93 35.49 -50.98
N ILE A 1002 -15.97 36.42 -51.95
CA ILE A 1002 -15.49 36.21 -53.33
C ILE A 1002 -14.21 37.03 -53.55
N VAL A 1003 -13.22 36.42 -54.20
CA VAL A 1003 -12.05 37.08 -54.80
C VAL A 1003 -12.00 36.77 -56.29
N VAL A 1004 -11.81 37.79 -57.11
CA VAL A 1004 -11.56 37.70 -58.55
C VAL A 1004 -10.32 38.50 -58.84
N ASP A 1005 -9.31 37.90 -59.45
CA ASP A 1005 -8.14 38.58 -59.99
C ASP A 1005 -8.01 38.20 -61.46
N GLY A 1006 -7.92 39.18 -62.35
CA GLY A 1006 -7.75 38.94 -63.77
C GLY A 1006 -6.81 39.94 -64.41
N THR A 1007 -6.17 39.50 -65.49
CA THR A 1007 -5.26 40.32 -66.28
C THR A 1007 -5.54 40.13 -67.77
N ILE A 1008 -5.20 41.13 -68.58
CA ILE A 1008 -5.05 40.95 -70.02
C ILE A 1008 -3.68 41.49 -70.40
N SER A 1009 -2.95 40.78 -71.26
CA SER A 1009 -1.66 41.24 -71.75
C SER A 1009 -1.80 42.62 -72.35
N ARG A 1010 -0.81 43.47 -72.12
CA ARG A 1010 -0.77 44.79 -72.75
C ARG A 1010 -1.01 44.69 -74.27
N ILE A 1011 -1.82 45.58 -74.81
CA ILE A 1011 -2.08 45.65 -76.25
C ILE A 1011 -1.30 46.81 -76.81
N GLU A 1012 -0.36 46.58 -77.72
CA GLU A 1012 0.39 47.64 -78.39
C GLU A 1012 0.16 47.56 -79.90
N ALA A 1013 -0.62 48.50 -80.44
CA ALA A 1013 -0.96 48.58 -81.86
C ALA A 1013 -0.24 49.78 -82.51
N GLY A 1014 1.03 49.56 -82.88
CA GLY A 1014 1.92 50.60 -83.42
C GLY A 1014 2.20 51.73 -82.43
N GLU A 1015 2.54 52.92 -82.93
CA GLU A 1015 2.78 54.10 -82.09
C GLU A 1015 1.48 54.79 -81.60
N TYR A 1016 0.33 54.31 -82.08
CA TYR A 1016 -0.93 55.02 -81.96
C TYR A 1016 -1.83 54.51 -80.83
N PHE A 1017 -1.70 53.26 -80.39
CA PHE A 1017 -2.53 52.75 -79.30
C PHE A 1017 -1.74 51.79 -78.41
N ARG A 1018 -1.77 52.02 -77.09
CA ARG A 1018 -1.24 51.09 -76.08
C ARG A 1018 -2.23 50.94 -74.95
N LEU A 1019 -2.60 49.73 -74.57
CA LEU A 1019 -3.33 49.44 -73.34
C LEU A 1019 -2.39 48.70 -72.41
N THR A 1020 -2.00 49.31 -71.30
CA THR A 1020 -1.01 48.81 -70.34
C THR A 1020 -1.60 48.80 -68.93
N GLY A 1021 -0.86 48.30 -67.94
CA GLY A 1021 -1.21 48.52 -66.53
C GLY A 1021 -1.06 49.99 -66.12
N HIS A 1022 -1.50 50.29 -64.90
CA HIS A 1022 -1.41 51.61 -64.29
C HIS A 1022 0.02 52.19 -64.38
N ALA A 1023 0.13 53.50 -64.56
CA ALA A 1023 1.34 54.26 -64.83
C ALA A 1023 2.12 53.78 -66.08
N GLY A 1024 1.46 53.10 -67.01
CA GLY A 1024 2.11 52.55 -68.21
C GLY A 1024 2.94 51.28 -67.96
N GLN A 1025 2.84 50.68 -66.78
CA GLN A 1025 3.67 49.56 -66.34
C GLN A 1025 2.87 48.27 -66.23
N GLY A 1026 3.39 47.19 -66.83
CA GLY A 1026 2.79 45.86 -66.78
C GLY A 1026 1.48 45.76 -67.56
N ASP A 1027 0.63 44.82 -67.14
CA ASP A 1027 -0.62 44.45 -67.80
C ASP A 1027 -1.83 45.11 -67.09
N PRO A 1028 -2.89 45.49 -67.84
CA PRO A 1028 -4.17 45.87 -67.25
C PRO A 1028 -4.72 44.77 -66.33
N VAL A 1029 -5.38 45.18 -65.25
CA VAL A 1029 -5.89 44.29 -64.21
C VAL A 1029 -7.35 44.57 -63.88
N VAL A 1030 -8.08 43.51 -63.53
CA VAL A 1030 -9.35 43.57 -62.80
C VAL A 1030 -9.13 42.88 -61.47
N SER A 1031 -9.57 43.49 -60.37
CA SER A 1031 -9.66 42.77 -59.09
C SER A 1031 -10.95 43.11 -58.37
N VAL A 1032 -11.54 42.09 -57.78
CA VAL A 1032 -12.74 42.16 -56.97
C VAL A 1032 -12.47 41.36 -55.72
N ALA A 1033 -12.67 41.95 -54.54
CA ALA A 1033 -12.64 41.22 -53.29
C ALA A 1033 -13.80 41.70 -52.41
N THR A 1034 -14.56 40.78 -51.83
CA THR A 1034 -15.64 41.15 -50.88
C THR A 1034 -15.17 41.19 -49.42
N TYR A 1035 -13.93 40.78 -49.16
CA TYR A 1035 -13.27 40.77 -47.85
C TYR A 1035 -11.80 41.15 -48.01
N ASP A 1036 -11.10 41.32 -46.89
CA ASP A 1036 -9.65 41.56 -46.90
C ASP A 1036 -8.90 40.25 -47.17
N SER A 1037 -8.58 39.99 -48.44
CA SER A 1037 -7.88 38.77 -48.84
C SER A 1037 -6.37 38.99 -48.93
N PRO A 1038 -5.54 38.19 -48.24
CA PRO A 1038 -4.08 38.21 -48.39
C PRO A 1038 -3.63 37.76 -49.79
N SER A 1039 -4.51 37.12 -50.57
CA SER A 1039 -4.23 36.74 -51.96
C SER A 1039 -4.46 37.88 -52.95
N SER A 1040 -5.22 38.91 -52.58
CA SER A 1040 -5.46 40.04 -53.47
C SER A 1040 -4.27 41.00 -53.44
N LYS A 1041 -3.97 41.60 -54.60
CA LYS A 1041 -2.97 42.67 -54.72
C LYS A 1041 -3.39 43.94 -53.97
N TYR A 1042 -4.67 44.11 -53.66
CA TYR A 1042 -5.22 45.32 -53.06
C TYR A 1042 -5.91 44.99 -51.73
N PRO A 1043 -5.54 45.68 -50.63
CA PRO A 1043 -6.06 45.36 -49.30
C PRO A 1043 -7.53 45.79 -49.14
N GLY A 1044 -8.30 45.01 -48.37
CA GLY A 1044 -9.69 45.26 -48.03
C GLY A 1044 -10.70 44.99 -49.16
N PRO A 1045 -12.02 45.02 -48.87
CA PRO A 1045 -13.06 44.86 -49.88
C PRO A 1045 -13.00 45.93 -50.97
N HIS A 1046 -12.97 45.52 -52.23
CA HIS A 1046 -12.88 46.41 -53.39
C HIS A 1046 -13.47 45.78 -54.66
N CYS A 1047 -13.68 46.61 -55.67
CA CYS A 1047 -13.92 46.19 -57.03
C CYS A 1047 -13.34 47.29 -57.92
N PHE A 1048 -12.23 47.00 -58.58
CA PHE A 1048 -11.59 47.98 -59.47
C PHE A 1048 -11.11 47.33 -60.77
N PHE A 1049 -11.10 48.15 -61.80
CA PHE A 1049 -10.39 47.89 -63.05
C PHE A 1049 -9.30 48.94 -63.16
N SER A 1050 -8.05 48.51 -63.34
CA SER A 1050 -6.90 49.41 -63.36
C SER A 1050 -6.03 49.15 -64.58
N GLY A 1051 -5.70 50.21 -65.29
CA GLY A 1051 -4.85 50.18 -66.46
C GLY A 1051 -4.45 51.59 -66.89
N ALA A 1052 -3.75 51.69 -68.01
CA ALA A 1052 -3.47 52.94 -68.68
C ALA A 1052 -3.72 52.77 -70.18
N ALA A 1053 -4.46 53.71 -70.77
CA ALA A 1053 -4.68 53.76 -72.20
C ALA A 1053 -3.83 54.87 -72.80
N THR A 1054 -3.02 54.52 -73.79
CA THR A 1054 -2.28 55.43 -74.65
C THR A 1054 -2.95 55.48 -76.00
N LEU A 1055 -3.31 56.66 -76.49
CA LEU A 1055 -3.79 56.86 -77.86
C LEU A 1055 -3.00 58.02 -78.47
N LEU A 1056 -2.41 57.91 -79.67
CA LEU A 1056 -1.66 58.97 -80.36
C LEU A 1056 -0.60 59.69 -79.47
N GLY A 1057 0.09 58.95 -78.60
CA GLY A 1057 1.06 59.49 -77.65
C GLY A 1057 0.46 60.09 -76.36
N PHE A 1058 -0.87 60.04 -76.19
CA PHE A 1058 -1.59 60.47 -74.99
C PHE A 1058 -1.80 59.29 -74.04
N THR A 1059 -1.10 59.23 -72.91
CA THR A 1059 -1.33 58.20 -71.87
C THR A 1059 -2.18 58.75 -70.73
N SER A 1060 -3.24 58.05 -70.36
CA SER A 1060 -3.98 58.29 -69.11
C SER A 1060 -4.10 56.98 -68.33
N ASP A 1061 -3.90 57.08 -67.02
CA ASP A 1061 -4.32 56.03 -66.09
C ASP A 1061 -5.85 55.98 -66.04
N LEU A 1062 -6.37 54.78 -65.88
CA LEU A 1062 -7.78 54.46 -65.79
C LEU A 1062 -7.97 53.53 -64.59
N ASP A 1063 -8.28 54.11 -63.43
CA ASP A 1063 -8.64 53.37 -62.23
C ASP A 1063 -10.16 53.48 -62.01
N LEU A 1064 -10.91 52.52 -62.53
CA LEU A 1064 -12.36 52.44 -62.34
C LEU A 1064 -12.64 51.80 -60.99
N LYS A 1065 -12.85 52.61 -59.95
CA LYS A 1065 -13.28 52.12 -58.64
C LYS A 1065 -14.80 52.09 -58.57
N LEU A 1066 -15.37 50.92 -58.31
CA LEU A 1066 -16.80 50.76 -58.12
C LEU A 1066 -17.17 51.04 -56.66
N ASN A 1067 -18.09 51.98 -56.44
CA ASN A 1067 -18.56 52.37 -55.10
C ASN A 1067 -20.10 52.36 -55.04
N ARG A 1068 -20.70 52.56 -53.85
CA ARG A 1068 -22.18 52.52 -53.69
C ARG A 1068 -22.93 53.55 -54.53
N SER A 1069 -22.27 54.63 -54.95
CA SER A 1069 -22.84 55.70 -55.77
C SER A 1069 -22.72 55.46 -57.29
N GLY A 1070 -21.96 54.44 -57.71
CA GLY A 1070 -21.75 54.12 -59.12
C GLY A 1070 -20.28 53.93 -59.48
N LEU A 1071 -19.94 54.30 -60.71
CA LEU A 1071 -18.60 54.28 -61.28
C LEU A 1071 -18.03 55.70 -61.33
N GLU A 1072 -16.76 55.86 -60.96
CA GLU A 1072 -16.07 57.15 -60.90
C GLU A 1072 -14.67 56.98 -61.51
N PHE A 1073 -14.24 57.93 -62.34
CA PHE A 1073 -12.87 57.99 -62.86
C PHE A 1073 -12.42 59.43 -63.12
N ASP A 1074 -11.12 59.66 -62.91
CA ASP A 1074 -10.42 60.91 -63.20
C ASP A 1074 -9.42 60.69 -64.34
N VAL A 1075 -9.44 61.57 -65.34
CA VAL A 1075 -8.52 61.57 -66.47
C VAL A 1075 -7.90 62.96 -66.55
N SER A 1076 -6.60 63.08 -66.28
CA SER A 1076 -5.87 64.35 -66.40
C SER A 1076 -4.89 64.25 -67.56
N ALA A 1077 -4.98 65.15 -68.54
CA ALA A 1077 -4.19 65.07 -69.76
C ALA A 1077 -3.63 66.45 -70.17
N LYS A 1078 -2.41 66.49 -70.71
CA LYS A 1078 -1.86 67.69 -71.36
C LYS A 1078 -1.84 67.53 -72.89
N LEU A 1079 -2.73 68.22 -73.59
CA LEU A 1079 -2.70 68.29 -75.06
C LEU A 1079 -1.57 69.24 -75.51
N PHE A 1080 -0.62 68.71 -76.29
CA PHE A 1080 0.52 69.45 -76.86
C PHE A 1080 1.43 70.16 -75.84
N ASN A 1081 1.44 69.76 -74.55
CA ASN A 1081 2.10 70.47 -73.45
C ASN A 1081 1.58 71.91 -73.19
N VAL A 1082 0.43 72.31 -73.75
CA VAL A 1082 -0.12 73.67 -73.60
C VAL A 1082 -1.49 73.68 -72.93
N PHE A 1083 -2.28 72.63 -73.12
CA PHE A 1083 -3.64 72.52 -72.56
C PHE A 1083 -3.69 71.38 -71.56
N GLU A 1084 -3.80 71.68 -70.27
CA GLU A 1084 -4.09 70.69 -69.23
C GLU A 1084 -5.61 70.57 -69.10
N ALA A 1085 -6.15 69.36 -69.28
CA ALA A 1085 -7.55 69.04 -69.11
C ALA A 1085 -7.66 67.97 -68.02
N ASP A 1086 -8.28 68.33 -66.90
CA ASP A 1086 -8.66 67.42 -65.83
C ASP A 1086 -10.15 67.09 -66.01
N LEU A 1087 -10.47 65.83 -66.25
CA LEU A 1087 -11.80 65.29 -66.47
C LEU A 1087 -12.17 64.39 -65.30
N HIS A 1088 -13.15 64.79 -64.50
CA HIS A 1088 -13.79 63.96 -63.49
C HIS A 1088 -15.11 63.43 -64.05
N ALA A 1089 -15.32 62.12 -64.09
CA ALA A 1089 -16.54 61.51 -64.58
C ALA A 1089 -17.15 60.59 -63.53
N GLN A 1090 -18.44 60.76 -63.27
CA GLN A 1090 -19.22 59.93 -62.34
C GLN A 1090 -20.48 59.40 -63.04
N CYS A 1091 -20.78 58.11 -62.91
CA CYS A 1091 -21.99 57.50 -63.46
C CYS A 1091 -22.65 56.56 -62.45
N PRO A 1092 -23.90 56.83 -62.01
CA PRO A 1092 -24.67 55.90 -61.20
C PRO A 1092 -24.93 54.58 -61.94
N PHE A 1093 -24.89 53.45 -61.23
CA PHE A 1093 -25.08 52.11 -61.81
C PHE A 1093 -26.32 51.96 -62.71
N GLN A 1094 -27.44 52.52 -62.27
CA GLN A 1094 -28.71 52.49 -63.00
C GLN A 1094 -28.65 53.15 -64.41
N ASN A 1095 -27.62 53.97 -64.66
CA ASN A 1095 -27.45 54.71 -65.91
C ASN A 1095 -26.20 54.28 -66.71
N PHE A 1096 -25.48 53.23 -66.28
CA PHE A 1096 -24.26 52.81 -66.97
C PHE A 1096 -24.52 52.35 -68.40
N ALA A 1097 -25.61 51.61 -68.63
CA ALA A 1097 -26.03 51.17 -69.96
C ALA A 1097 -26.54 52.31 -70.86
N THR A 1098 -27.06 53.39 -70.27
CA THR A 1098 -27.50 54.59 -71.00
C THR A 1098 -26.37 55.59 -71.21
N SER A 1099 -25.18 55.34 -70.63
CA SER A 1099 -24.01 56.21 -70.71
C SER A 1099 -24.24 57.64 -70.17
N ASP A 1100 -25.10 57.82 -69.16
CA ASP A 1100 -25.31 59.13 -68.53
C ASP A 1100 -24.24 59.42 -67.47
N PHE A 1101 -23.06 59.83 -67.94
CA PHE A 1101 -21.97 60.29 -67.09
C PHE A 1101 -22.17 61.77 -66.72
N ALA A 1102 -22.10 62.08 -65.43
CA ALA A 1102 -21.86 63.42 -64.93
C ALA A 1102 -20.36 63.72 -65.08
N ILE A 1103 -20.02 64.51 -66.11
CA ILE A 1103 -18.64 64.83 -66.44
C ILE A 1103 -18.36 66.28 -66.02
N GLY A 1104 -17.44 66.46 -65.07
CA GLY A 1104 -16.82 67.73 -64.73
C GLY A 1104 -15.47 67.86 -65.41
N ALA A 1105 -15.32 68.82 -66.33
CA ALA A 1105 -14.04 69.09 -66.98
C ALA A 1105 -13.48 70.44 -66.50
N SER A 1106 -12.22 70.47 -66.10
CA SER A 1106 -11.47 71.70 -65.89
C SER A 1106 -10.34 71.76 -66.91
N MET A 1107 -10.27 72.85 -67.67
CA MET A 1107 -9.20 73.08 -68.62
C MET A 1107 -8.36 74.26 -68.15
N LYS A 1108 -7.08 74.01 -67.88
CA LYS A 1108 -6.07 75.04 -67.65
C LYS A 1108 -5.29 75.20 -68.94
N ASN A 1109 -5.23 76.44 -69.41
CA ASN A 1109 -4.55 76.77 -70.62
C ASN A 1109 -3.39 77.71 -70.30
N ASP A 1110 -2.17 77.21 -70.45
CA ASP A 1110 -0.96 78.01 -70.31
C ASP A 1110 -0.60 78.76 -71.60
N LEU A 1111 -1.50 78.81 -72.60
CA LEU A 1111 -1.28 79.45 -73.91
C LEU A 1111 -0.71 80.87 -73.77
N PHE A 1112 -1.14 81.66 -72.79
CA PHE A 1112 -0.56 82.99 -72.57
C PHE A 1112 0.88 82.92 -72.04
N GLN A 1113 1.21 81.98 -71.16
CA GLN A 1113 2.58 81.72 -70.70
C GLN A 1113 3.44 81.15 -71.83
N PHE A 1114 2.92 80.19 -72.59
CA PHE A 1114 3.56 79.60 -73.77
C PHE A 1114 3.83 80.66 -74.84
N LEU A 1115 2.85 81.49 -75.21
CA LEU A 1115 3.06 82.63 -76.13
C LEU A 1115 4.08 83.63 -75.59
N LYS A 1116 4.13 83.83 -74.27
CA LYS A 1116 5.06 84.76 -73.61
C LYS A 1116 6.49 84.22 -73.47
N THR A 1117 6.68 82.91 -73.39
CA THR A 1117 8.01 82.29 -73.27
C THR A 1117 8.47 81.73 -74.61
N GLN A 1118 7.78 80.72 -75.12
CA GLN A 1118 8.07 80.06 -76.40
C GLN A 1118 7.70 80.95 -77.60
N GLY A 1119 6.54 81.61 -77.57
CA GLY A 1119 6.14 82.53 -78.64
C GLY A 1119 7.04 83.77 -78.72
N THR A 1120 7.49 84.29 -77.57
CA THR A 1120 8.41 85.44 -77.53
C THR A 1120 9.83 85.00 -77.92
N ALA A 1121 10.28 83.81 -77.53
CA ALA A 1121 11.53 83.22 -78.00
C ALA A 1121 11.51 82.95 -79.52
N ALA A 1122 10.39 82.47 -80.06
CA ALA A 1122 10.20 82.25 -81.51
C ALA A 1122 10.13 83.59 -82.28
N ILE A 1123 9.48 84.62 -81.73
CA ILE A 1123 9.48 85.97 -82.32
C ILE A 1123 10.89 86.58 -82.26
N GLN A 1124 11.63 86.40 -81.16
CA GLN A 1124 13.03 86.83 -81.05
C GLN A 1124 13.94 86.07 -82.03
N GLN A 1125 13.76 84.76 -82.19
CA GLN A 1125 14.46 83.97 -83.21
C GLN A 1125 14.06 84.31 -84.65
N ALA A 1126 12.89 84.91 -84.88
CA ALA A 1126 12.45 85.37 -86.19
C ALA A 1126 12.83 86.85 -86.47
N THR A 1127 13.29 87.60 -85.45
CA THR A 1127 13.74 89.00 -85.57
C THR A 1127 15.25 89.19 -85.40
N THR A 1128 15.99 88.09 -85.28
CA THR A 1128 17.44 87.97 -85.54
C THR A 1128 17.65 86.99 -86.68
#